data_AF-A0A835XF17-F1
#
_entry.id   AF-A0A835XF17-F1
#
_cell.length_a   1.000
_cell.length_b   1.000
_cell.length_c   1.000
_cell.angle_alpha   90.00
_cell.angle_beta   90.00
_cell.angle_gamma   90.00
#
_symmetry.space_group_name_H-M   'P 1'
#
loop_
_entity.id
_entity.type
_entity.pdbx_description
1 polymer ?
#
loop_
_entity_poly.entity_id
_entity_poly.type
_entity_poly.pdbx_seq_one_letter_code
_entity_poly.pdbx_strand_id
1 'polypeptide(L)'
;MADVGAEIQRVQKEIGKVEEDIQQTVADLKALDAQPQSSGLSEAEAALLSAKRLHLYRREEQLRKEKGQLRTKEEQLRTKEEQLRKEKEQLRKEKEESVEGPQHAAVVRATPQVARGPKLRLRQDLDPDLFFFEPVDTGGSAAASASAGCSSAFFLDPEGRQQEELQVWLGFAEKWHRAGRPIPPLYINGLVKTGKSYMLNQVLPAVVNSRYGSGGSGRQHGGGTGALPEPNVLLVDVMDCNRGSGGGGFLTGFLRKLKRSAANQQLYAAASTPIPRDRSADAVADAINDFLRRLPQDRLNFLLVDEAQSFYLLERACPPRGPTLDVDAVLHMRRILKGILLNSPHWVAWAVTGSSMGTLWANVAATPTNGMALLSSHYRINLSPTMSEGVLQVGWEQLKAQDASAIPLPSDLVWRSPPHIAMLAYLCMQWSLTPTASTAAKLVQQTLTQKLIPEVLADLRIVLQVLGSPASQVVLLRQLVDPAAGVEPLKLPPAFGALLESYATERDGRLYLDNPLFAQVLQAVTTESGELLDSITTVPSLSSALYRELVALGECCKDKDVASVGALRSLLQDMASALELTPDELLKADWFVQVRDHRCNNRGTKTNFERDKGAQSDVQVGLRWYHVLLRNILSHSPPPEQRDFLQAYPPQLAPFHSNNRISQALTKTYESPVPIKTGGSAKPKRSKARGAPAAATPGAQVRPHVAPARPLALQWAKRLGRAAVVPLRYMGGM
;
A
#
# COMPACT_ATOMS: atom_id res chain seq x y z
N MET A 1 14.83 -35.47 -2.32
CA MET A 1 14.65 -35.60 -0.84
C MET A 1 15.97 -35.92 -0.17
N ALA A 2 16.67 -37.02 -0.51
CA ALA A 2 17.99 -37.34 0.08
C ALA A 2 19.04 -36.23 -0.07
N ASP A 3 19.01 -35.51 -1.19
CA ASP A 3 19.96 -34.43 -1.51
C ASP A 3 19.72 -33.13 -0.70
N VAL A 4 18.46 -32.74 -0.51
CA VAL A 4 18.09 -31.51 0.23
C VAL A 4 18.28 -31.69 1.74
N GLY A 5 17.94 -32.86 2.28
CA GLY A 5 18.16 -33.16 3.70
C GLY A 5 19.65 -33.15 4.09
N ALA A 6 20.52 -33.65 3.21
CA ALA A 6 21.98 -33.59 3.41
C ALA A 6 22.51 -32.15 3.38
N GLU A 7 21.95 -31.29 2.54
CA GLU A 7 22.34 -29.88 2.47
C GLU A 7 21.89 -29.09 3.71
N ILE A 8 20.70 -29.37 4.26
CA ILE A 8 20.24 -28.78 5.53
C ILE A 8 21.20 -29.15 6.67
N GLN A 9 21.60 -30.42 6.78
CA GLN A 9 22.56 -30.86 7.80
C GLN A 9 23.93 -30.19 7.65
N ARG A 10 24.39 -29.99 6.41
CA ARG A 10 25.64 -29.25 6.14
C ARG A 10 25.55 -27.80 6.62
N VAL A 11 24.47 -27.09 6.28
CA VAL A 11 24.26 -25.69 6.68
C VAL A 11 24.14 -25.58 8.20
N GLN A 12 23.48 -26.52 8.87
CA GLN A 12 23.39 -26.55 10.34
C GLN A 12 24.76 -26.72 11.01
N LYS A 13 25.64 -27.56 10.43
CA LYS A 13 27.01 -27.72 10.92
C LYS A 13 27.83 -26.45 10.74
N GLU A 14 27.66 -25.74 9.62
CA GLU A 14 28.31 -24.45 9.38
C GLU A 14 27.82 -23.36 10.36
N ILE A 15 26.52 -23.30 10.64
CA ILE A 15 25.95 -22.41 11.66
C ILE A 15 26.56 -22.68 13.04
N GLY A 16 26.70 -23.95 13.42
CA GLY A 16 27.33 -24.34 14.69
C GLY A 16 28.77 -23.87 14.79
N LYS A 17 29.55 -24.04 13.73
CA LYS A 17 30.94 -23.56 13.68
C LYS A 17 31.05 -22.04 13.79
N VAL A 18 30.22 -21.29 13.06
CA VAL A 18 30.19 -19.82 13.14
C VAL A 18 29.77 -19.36 14.54
N GLU A 19 28.88 -20.09 15.21
CA GLU A 19 28.47 -19.80 16.58
C GLU A 19 29.59 -20.00 17.60
N GLU A 20 30.39 -21.06 17.46
CA GLU A 20 31.62 -21.28 18.23
C GLU A 20 32.63 -20.13 18.00
N ASP A 21 32.84 -19.72 16.74
CA ASP A 21 33.74 -18.61 16.40
C ASP A 21 33.29 -17.27 17.00
N ILE A 22 31.98 -17.02 17.07
CA ILE A 22 31.40 -15.85 17.75
C ILE A 22 31.67 -15.92 19.25
N GLN A 23 31.43 -17.07 19.89
CA GLN A 23 31.67 -17.24 21.32
C GLN A 23 33.14 -17.03 21.68
N GLN A 24 34.06 -17.56 20.87
CA GLN A 24 35.49 -17.34 21.05
C GLN A 24 35.87 -15.86 20.89
N THR A 25 35.35 -15.18 19.86
CA THR A 25 35.61 -13.75 19.63
C THR A 25 35.10 -12.88 20.78
N VAL A 26 33.94 -13.22 21.35
CA VAL A 26 33.37 -12.54 22.53
C VAL A 26 34.20 -12.82 23.78
N ALA A 27 34.71 -14.05 23.95
CA ALA A 27 35.61 -14.38 25.05
C ALA A 27 36.93 -13.58 24.96
N ASP A 28 37.50 -13.45 23.76
CA ASP A 28 38.71 -12.67 23.52
C ASP A 28 38.50 -11.17 23.80
N LEU A 29 37.33 -10.62 23.45
CA LEU A 29 36.94 -9.25 23.79
C LEU A 29 36.84 -9.07 25.31
N LYS A 30 36.18 -9.99 26.03
CA LYS A 30 36.10 -9.94 27.50
C LYS A 30 37.46 -10.06 28.17
N ALA A 31 38.36 -10.89 27.63
CA ALA A 31 39.72 -11.04 28.14
C ALA A 31 40.53 -9.74 27.96
N LEU A 32 40.35 -9.04 26.84
CA LEU A 32 40.95 -7.71 26.62
C LEU A 32 40.35 -6.65 27.54
N ASP A 33 39.05 -6.71 27.82
CA ASP A 33 38.37 -5.77 28.71
C ASP A 33 38.75 -5.98 30.20
N ALA A 34 39.15 -7.20 30.56
CA ALA A 34 39.59 -7.55 31.91
C ALA A 34 41.07 -7.24 32.18
N GLN A 35 41.85 -6.81 31.18
CA GLN A 35 43.22 -6.36 31.42
C GLN A 35 43.20 -5.07 32.24
N PRO A 36 43.92 -5.00 33.38
CA PRO A 36 43.96 -3.80 34.19
C PRO A 36 44.51 -2.66 33.36
N GLN A 37 43.81 -1.53 33.32
CA GLN A 37 44.34 -0.26 32.84
C GLN A 37 45.42 0.20 33.83
N SER A 38 46.59 -0.45 33.79
CA SER A 38 47.73 -0.03 34.59
C SER A 38 48.20 1.32 34.07
N SER A 39 48.44 2.25 34.98
CA SER A 39 48.84 3.64 34.76
C SER A 39 50.26 3.80 34.21
N GLY A 40 50.72 2.86 33.37
CA GLY A 40 52.07 2.83 32.80
C GLY A 40 52.18 2.23 31.39
N LEU A 41 51.07 2.03 30.67
CA LEU A 41 51.12 1.60 29.25
C LEU A 41 51.67 2.74 28.38
N SER A 42 52.64 2.41 27.51
CA SER A 42 53.12 3.37 26.51
C SER A 42 52.02 3.66 25.48
N GLU A 43 52.06 4.84 24.86
CA GLU A 43 51.08 5.27 23.86
C GLU A 43 50.96 4.27 22.69
N ALA A 44 52.06 3.60 22.33
CA ALA A 44 52.09 2.56 21.31
C ALA A 44 51.33 1.29 21.72
N GLU A 45 51.40 0.88 22.98
CA GLU A 45 50.69 -0.30 23.50
C GLU A 45 49.19 -0.04 23.63
N ALA A 46 48.80 1.17 24.04
CA ALA A 46 47.41 1.60 24.07
C ALA A 46 46.78 1.63 22.66
N ALA A 47 47.53 2.13 21.66
CA ALA A 47 47.10 2.14 20.27
C ALA A 47 46.94 0.70 19.72
N LEU A 48 47.87 -0.20 20.04
CA LEU A 48 47.82 -1.60 19.62
C LEU A 48 46.61 -2.35 20.23
N LEU A 49 46.33 -2.14 21.51
CA LEU A 49 45.15 -2.73 22.18
C LEU A 49 43.84 -2.19 21.60
N SER A 50 43.77 -0.89 21.31
CA SER A 50 42.63 -0.26 20.65
C SER A 50 42.39 -0.85 19.25
N ALA A 51 43.46 -1.00 18.45
CA ALA A 51 43.38 -1.62 17.12
C ALA A 51 42.93 -3.09 17.19
N LYS A 52 43.43 -3.85 18.16
CA LYS A 52 43.03 -5.26 18.38
C LYS A 52 41.55 -5.37 18.79
N ARG A 53 41.07 -4.47 19.65
CA ARG A 53 39.66 -4.41 20.07
C ARG A 53 38.75 -4.08 18.87
N LEU A 54 39.13 -3.08 18.06
CA LEU A 54 38.39 -2.73 16.84
C LEU A 54 38.35 -3.87 15.83
N HIS A 55 39.45 -4.59 15.65
CA HIS A 55 39.51 -5.77 14.78
C HIS A 55 38.56 -6.88 15.24
N LEU A 56 38.54 -7.19 16.55
CA LEU A 56 37.65 -8.22 17.10
C LEU A 56 36.17 -7.82 17.00
N TYR A 57 35.82 -6.55 17.20
CA TYR A 57 34.45 -6.07 16.96
C TYR A 57 34.01 -6.22 15.50
N ARG A 58 34.87 -5.87 14.54
CA ARG A 58 34.58 -6.07 13.10
C ARG A 58 34.42 -7.55 12.76
N ARG A 59 35.27 -8.42 13.34
CA ARG A 59 35.18 -9.86 13.15
C ARG A 59 33.89 -10.43 13.73
N GLU A 60 33.48 -10.00 14.93
CA GLU A 60 32.20 -10.39 15.53
C GLU A 60 31.01 -9.96 14.64
N GLU A 61 31.01 -8.72 14.15
CA GLU A 61 29.95 -8.21 13.28
C GLU A 61 29.86 -9.03 11.97
N GLN A 62 31.02 -9.36 11.38
CA GLN A 62 31.08 -10.19 10.17
C GLN A 62 30.53 -11.60 10.41
N LEU A 63 30.96 -12.26 11.49
CA LEU A 63 30.48 -13.61 11.83
C LEU A 63 28.97 -13.62 12.14
N ARG A 64 28.44 -12.56 12.78
CA ARG A 64 26.99 -12.42 12.99
C ARG A 64 26.22 -12.24 11.68
N LYS A 65 26.77 -11.50 10.70
CA LYS A 65 26.19 -11.38 9.35
C LYS A 65 26.20 -12.72 8.62
N GLU A 66 27.31 -13.45 8.67
CA GLU A 66 27.46 -14.78 8.07
C GLU A 66 26.47 -15.79 8.68
N LYS A 67 26.33 -15.82 10.01
CA LYS A 67 25.32 -16.63 10.71
C LYS A 67 23.90 -16.29 10.23
N GLY A 68 23.60 -15.01 10.04
CA GLY A 68 22.32 -14.54 9.52
C GLY A 68 22.03 -15.09 8.11
N GLN A 69 23.01 -15.02 7.21
CA GLN A 69 22.89 -15.55 5.84
C GLN A 69 22.69 -17.07 5.83
N LEU A 70 23.43 -17.80 6.65
CA LEU A 70 23.30 -19.25 6.76
C LEU A 70 21.93 -19.67 7.32
N ARG A 71 21.36 -18.91 8.28
CA ARG A 71 19.99 -19.14 8.78
C ARG A 71 18.93 -18.91 7.71
N THR A 72 19.07 -17.86 6.90
CA THR A 72 18.18 -17.64 5.74
C THR A 72 18.29 -18.78 4.73
N LYS A 73 19.51 -19.28 4.46
CA LYS A 73 19.72 -20.44 3.58
C LYS A 73 19.08 -21.72 4.15
N GLU A 74 19.20 -21.97 5.45
CA GLU A 74 18.55 -23.10 6.13
C GLU A 74 17.02 -23.06 5.96
N GLU A 75 16.42 -21.88 6.15
CA GLU A 75 14.97 -21.68 6.04
C GLU A 75 14.46 -21.89 4.60
N GLN A 76 15.21 -21.41 3.61
CA GLN A 76 14.90 -21.66 2.19
C GLN A 76 14.95 -23.15 1.85
N LEU A 77 15.95 -23.89 2.36
CA LEU A 77 16.08 -25.33 2.14
C LEU A 77 14.95 -26.12 2.82
N ARG A 78 14.55 -25.75 4.04
CA ARG A 78 13.39 -26.37 4.72
C ARG A 78 12.07 -26.12 3.98
N THR A 79 11.89 -24.91 3.44
CA THR A 79 10.72 -24.60 2.62
C THR A 79 10.69 -25.47 1.35
N LYS A 80 11.85 -25.64 0.70
CA LYS A 80 12.00 -26.51 -0.47
C LYS A 80 11.76 -27.99 -0.15
N GLU A 81 12.20 -28.46 1.02
CA GLU A 81 11.94 -29.82 1.49
C GLU A 81 10.44 -30.09 1.69
N GLU A 82 9.72 -29.16 2.32
CA GLU A 82 8.27 -29.29 2.53
C GLU A 82 7.49 -29.25 1.20
N GLN A 83 7.92 -28.42 0.24
CA GLN A 83 7.34 -28.42 -1.11
C GLN A 83 7.50 -29.78 -1.81
N LEU A 84 8.71 -30.35 -1.78
CA LEU A 84 8.98 -31.68 -2.35
C LEU A 84 8.20 -32.79 -1.64
N ARG A 85 7.95 -32.65 -0.32
CA ARG A 85 7.12 -33.59 0.43
C ARG A 85 5.68 -33.58 -0.06
N LYS A 86 5.09 -32.39 -0.23
CA LYS A 86 3.72 -32.21 -0.75
C LYS A 86 3.58 -32.73 -2.18
N GLU A 87 4.56 -32.44 -3.04
CA GLU A 87 4.59 -32.94 -4.43
C GLU A 87 4.65 -34.48 -4.48
N LYS A 88 5.46 -35.11 -3.63
CA LYS A 88 5.56 -36.57 -3.55
C LYS A 88 4.26 -37.22 -3.05
N GLU A 89 3.56 -36.58 -2.12
CA GLU A 89 2.27 -37.07 -1.60
C GLU A 89 1.18 -36.98 -2.67
N GLN A 90 1.18 -35.90 -3.47
CA GLN A 90 0.28 -35.73 -4.59
C GLN A 90 0.50 -36.80 -5.67
N LEU A 91 1.77 -37.05 -6.04
CA LEU A 91 2.12 -38.12 -6.98
C LEU A 91 1.74 -39.51 -6.48
N ARG A 92 1.72 -39.74 -5.16
CA ARG A 92 1.27 -41.02 -4.58
C ARG A 92 -0.25 -41.19 -4.71
N LYS A 93 -1.02 -40.13 -4.43
CA LYS A 93 -2.48 -40.10 -4.61
C LYS A 93 -2.87 -40.32 -6.08
N GLU A 94 -2.19 -39.66 -7.00
CA GLU A 94 -2.39 -39.86 -8.45
C GLU A 94 -2.04 -41.28 -8.92
N LYS A 95 -1.06 -41.93 -8.29
CA LYS A 95 -0.66 -43.30 -8.63
C LYS A 95 -1.62 -44.35 -8.05
N GLU A 96 -2.16 -44.11 -6.85
CA GLU A 96 -3.17 -44.97 -6.22
C GLU A 96 -4.52 -44.89 -6.98
N GLU A 97 -4.85 -43.77 -7.61
CA GLU A 97 -6.04 -43.63 -8.49
C GLU A 97 -5.89 -44.31 -9.87
N SER A 98 -4.68 -44.76 -10.25
CA SER A 98 -4.37 -45.28 -11.59
C SER A 98 -4.35 -46.81 -11.73
N VAL A 99 -4.58 -47.57 -10.65
CA VAL A 99 -4.34 -49.04 -10.60
C VAL A 99 -5.63 -49.89 -10.64
N GLU A 100 -6.84 -49.30 -10.65
CA GLU A 100 -8.08 -50.09 -10.80
C GLU A 100 -8.69 -50.01 -12.21
N GLY A 101 -8.78 -51.16 -12.88
CA GLY A 101 -9.62 -51.44 -14.05
C GLY A 101 -9.47 -52.92 -14.48
N PRO A 102 -10.31 -53.50 -15.38
CA PRO A 102 -11.46 -52.94 -16.11
C PRO A 102 -12.73 -53.85 -16.14
N GLN A 103 -13.92 -53.32 -16.51
CA GLN A 103 -14.90 -53.94 -17.47
C GLN A 103 -16.24 -53.18 -17.59
N HIS A 104 -16.66 -52.92 -18.85
CA HIS A 104 -18.00 -52.58 -19.43
C HIS A 104 -18.82 -51.40 -18.80
N ALA A 105 -19.43 -50.44 -19.50
CA ALA A 105 -19.65 -50.13 -20.91
C ALA A 105 -20.02 -48.61 -21.07
N ALA A 106 -19.63 -48.04 -22.21
CA ALA A 106 -20.12 -46.81 -22.88
C ALA A 106 -20.83 -45.70 -22.07
N VAL A 107 -20.10 -44.64 -21.70
CA VAL A 107 -20.57 -43.23 -21.75
C VAL A 107 -19.36 -42.31 -22.01
N VAL A 108 -19.56 -41.32 -22.87
CA VAL A 108 -18.68 -40.24 -23.33
C VAL A 108 -17.65 -39.75 -22.30
N ARG A 109 -16.35 -39.79 -22.67
CA ARG A 109 -15.20 -39.30 -21.90
C ARG A 109 -15.29 -37.78 -21.66
N ALA A 110 -15.67 -37.38 -20.45
CA ALA A 110 -15.38 -36.06 -19.91
C ALA A 110 -13.96 -36.05 -19.35
N THR A 111 -13.10 -35.17 -19.87
CA THR A 111 -11.81 -34.80 -19.28
C THR A 111 -11.98 -34.28 -17.85
N PRO A 112 -11.05 -34.56 -16.92
CA PRO A 112 -11.14 -34.06 -15.55
C PRO A 112 -11.04 -32.53 -15.56
N GLN A 113 -12.15 -31.86 -15.23
CA GLN A 113 -12.19 -30.43 -14.99
C GLN A 113 -11.36 -30.11 -13.74
N VAL A 114 -10.24 -29.42 -13.91
CA VAL A 114 -9.58 -28.70 -12.82
C VAL A 114 -10.59 -27.66 -12.32
N ALA A 115 -11.12 -27.87 -11.11
CA ALA A 115 -12.21 -27.09 -10.56
C ALA A 115 -11.85 -25.60 -10.49
N ARG A 116 -12.70 -24.76 -11.10
CA ARG A 116 -12.68 -23.30 -10.88
C ARG A 116 -12.88 -23.04 -9.39
N GLY A 117 -11.99 -22.27 -8.77
CA GLY A 117 -12.32 -21.67 -7.47
C GLY A 117 -13.62 -20.84 -7.60
N PRO A 118 -14.44 -20.76 -6.53
CA PRO A 118 -15.70 -20.04 -6.58
C PRO A 118 -15.46 -18.57 -6.93
N LYS A 119 -16.22 -18.05 -7.91
CA LYS A 119 -16.22 -16.62 -8.21
C LYS A 119 -16.80 -15.87 -7.02
N LEU A 120 -16.18 -14.77 -6.63
CA LEU A 120 -16.62 -13.98 -5.48
C LEU A 120 -17.30 -12.69 -5.94
N ARG A 121 -18.26 -12.19 -5.17
CA ARG A 121 -18.91 -10.88 -5.29
C ARG A 121 -18.83 -10.13 -3.97
N LEU A 122 -18.97 -8.80 -3.99
CA LEU A 122 -19.06 -8.02 -2.76
C LEU A 122 -20.51 -7.96 -2.25
N ARG A 123 -20.72 -8.33 -0.98
CA ARG A 123 -21.93 -8.04 -0.20
C ARG A 123 -21.61 -6.97 0.82
N GLN A 124 -22.39 -5.88 0.81
CA GLN A 124 -22.32 -4.85 1.84
C GLN A 124 -22.89 -5.37 3.17
N ASP A 125 -22.23 -5.05 4.27
CA ASP A 125 -22.72 -5.36 5.61
C ASP A 125 -23.70 -4.27 6.14
N LEU A 126 -24.14 -4.40 7.40
CA LEU A 126 -24.90 -3.35 8.08
C LEU A 126 -24.09 -2.05 8.23
N ASP A 127 -22.78 -2.17 8.39
CA ASP A 127 -21.89 -1.01 8.29
C ASP A 127 -21.72 -0.65 6.80
N PRO A 128 -22.03 0.59 6.40
CA PRO A 128 -22.01 0.99 5.00
C PRO A 128 -20.61 0.95 4.38
N ASP A 129 -19.55 1.02 5.18
CA ASP A 129 -18.17 1.02 4.71
C ASP A 129 -17.58 -0.41 4.64
N LEU A 130 -18.26 -1.43 5.16
CA LEU A 130 -17.78 -2.82 5.24
C LEU A 130 -18.44 -3.73 4.21
N PHE A 131 -17.60 -4.49 3.51
CA PHE A 131 -18.01 -5.47 2.50
C PHE A 131 -17.38 -6.83 2.76
N PHE A 132 -18.16 -7.89 2.57
CA PHE A 132 -17.70 -9.27 2.61
C PHE A 132 -17.70 -9.89 1.21
N PHE A 133 -16.78 -10.83 1.00
CA PHE A 133 -16.68 -11.55 -0.27
C PHE A 133 -17.55 -12.80 -0.24
N GLU A 134 -18.57 -12.88 -1.09
CA GLU A 134 -19.47 -14.03 -1.15
C GLU A 134 -19.29 -14.81 -2.45
N PRO A 135 -19.41 -16.15 -2.42
CA PRO A 135 -19.53 -16.94 -3.64
C PRO A 135 -20.70 -16.46 -4.51
N VAL A 136 -20.49 -16.44 -5.83
CA VAL A 136 -21.55 -16.27 -6.82
C VAL A 136 -22.21 -17.64 -7.01
N ASP A 137 -23.41 -17.82 -6.46
CA ASP A 137 -24.16 -19.08 -6.56
C ASP A 137 -24.43 -19.44 -8.04
N THR A 138 -23.73 -20.44 -8.55
CA THR A 138 -24.08 -21.09 -9.81
C THR A 138 -25.09 -22.20 -9.56
N GLY A 139 -26.35 -21.81 -9.30
CA GLY A 139 -27.52 -22.71 -9.37
C GLY A 139 -27.77 -23.60 -8.15
N GLY A 140 -28.91 -23.37 -7.48
CA GLY A 140 -29.68 -24.41 -6.82
C GLY A 140 -29.27 -24.80 -5.39
N SER A 141 -29.42 -23.90 -4.41
CA SER A 141 -30.15 -24.18 -3.16
C SER A 141 -30.10 -22.94 -2.27
N ALA A 142 -31.26 -22.38 -1.96
CA ALA A 142 -31.42 -21.32 -0.97
C ALA A 142 -31.04 -21.74 0.47
N ALA A 143 -30.51 -22.97 0.66
CA ALA A 143 -30.05 -23.49 1.95
C ALA A 143 -28.57 -23.14 2.29
N ALA A 144 -27.77 -22.60 1.35
CA ALA A 144 -26.42 -22.10 1.67
C ALA A 144 -26.43 -20.73 2.38
N SER A 145 -27.59 -20.07 2.44
CA SER A 145 -27.81 -18.78 3.10
C SER A 145 -27.77 -18.84 4.64
N ALA A 146 -27.57 -20.03 5.22
CA ALA A 146 -27.59 -20.25 6.67
C ALA A 146 -26.36 -21.01 7.22
N SER A 147 -25.41 -21.43 6.38
CA SER A 147 -24.11 -21.85 6.89
C SER A 147 -23.20 -20.62 6.93
N ALA A 148 -23.05 -20.06 8.12
CA ALA A 148 -22.04 -19.07 8.48
C ALA A 148 -20.62 -19.64 8.30
N GLY A 149 -20.22 -19.93 7.06
CA GLY A 149 -18.84 -19.91 6.65
C GLY A 149 -18.52 -18.47 6.31
N CYS A 150 -18.29 -17.63 7.31
CA CYS A 150 -17.79 -16.28 7.12
C CYS A 150 -16.66 -16.34 6.11
N SER A 151 -16.80 -15.62 4.99
CA SER A 151 -15.64 -15.36 4.16
C SER A 151 -14.59 -14.70 5.04
N SER A 152 -13.42 -15.32 5.15
CA SER A 152 -12.31 -14.81 5.96
C SER A 152 -11.69 -13.53 5.37
N ALA A 153 -12.24 -13.02 4.27
CA ALA A 153 -11.79 -11.82 3.60
C ALA A 153 -12.88 -10.74 3.67
N PHE A 154 -12.45 -9.50 3.90
CA PHE A 154 -13.32 -8.34 3.95
C PHE A 154 -12.66 -7.14 3.25
N PHE A 155 -13.46 -6.21 2.80
CA PHE A 155 -13.04 -4.99 2.15
C PHE A 155 -13.69 -3.79 2.84
N LEU A 156 -12.89 -2.78 3.16
CA LEU A 156 -13.37 -1.51 3.70
C LEU A 156 -13.27 -0.45 2.61
N ASP A 157 -14.39 0.16 2.28
CA ASP A 157 -14.49 1.28 1.35
C ASP A 157 -15.20 2.46 1.98
N PRO A 158 -14.48 3.29 2.76
CA PRO A 158 -15.05 4.46 3.39
C PRO A 158 -15.73 5.35 2.35
N GLU A 159 -17.00 5.68 2.60
CA GLU A 159 -17.83 6.52 1.72
C GLU A 159 -18.14 5.89 0.34
N GLY A 160 -17.85 4.59 0.14
CA GLY A 160 -18.08 3.88 -1.14
C GLY A 160 -17.24 4.38 -2.32
N ARG A 161 -16.17 5.14 -2.03
CA ARG A 161 -15.41 5.89 -3.05
C ARG A 161 -14.70 4.97 -4.04
N GLN A 162 -14.02 3.93 -3.56
CA GLN A 162 -13.18 3.07 -4.40
C GLN A 162 -14.04 2.16 -5.29
N GLN A 163 -15.15 1.66 -4.76
CA GLN A 163 -16.12 0.88 -5.52
C GLN A 163 -16.78 1.74 -6.61
N GLU A 164 -17.16 2.99 -6.29
CA GLU A 164 -17.72 3.91 -7.29
C GLU A 164 -16.70 4.20 -8.41
N GLU A 165 -15.44 4.52 -8.07
CA GLU A 165 -14.39 4.76 -9.06
C GLU A 165 -14.14 3.55 -9.98
N LEU A 166 -14.15 2.33 -9.42
CA LEU A 166 -14.05 1.09 -10.19
C LEU A 166 -15.26 0.91 -11.12
N GLN A 167 -16.47 1.15 -10.63
CA GLN A 167 -17.70 1.03 -11.43
C GLN A 167 -17.73 2.03 -12.59
N VAL A 168 -17.23 3.25 -12.37
CA VAL A 168 -17.07 4.27 -13.40
C VAL A 168 -16.08 3.80 -14.47
N TRP A 169 -14.91 3.29 -14.08
CA TRP A 169 -13.95 2.73 -15.02
C TRP A 169 -14.51 1.55 -15.82
N LEU A 170 -15.23 0.62 -15.17
CA LEU A 170 -15.89 -0.50 -15.85
C LEU A 170 -16.92 0.00 -16.88
N GLY A 171 -17.70 1.02 -16.54
CA GLY A 171 -18.61 1.67 -17.48
C GLY A 171 -17.90 2.26 -18.70
N PHE A 172 -16.72 2.86 -18.50
CA PHE A 172 -15.88 3.28 -19.60
C PHE A 172 -15.38 2.08 -20.42
N ALA A 173 -14.78 1.07 -19.80
CA ALA A 173 -14.25 -0.11 -20.49
C ALA A 173 -15.30 -0.75 -21.43
N GLU A 174 -16.54 -0.92 -20.96
CA GLU A 174 -17.64 -1.40 -21.80
C GLU A 174 -17.97 -0.47 -22.98
N LYS A 175 -18.02 0.84 -22.73
CA LYS A 175 -18.31 1.84 -23.77
C LYS A 175 -17.24 1.82 -24.85
N TRP A 176 -15.96 1.76 -24.47
CA TRP A 176 -14.83 1.72 -25.39
C TRP A 176 -14.80 0.42 -26.19
N HIS A 177 -15.07 -0.71 -25.53
CA HIS A 177 -15.21 -2.01 -26.19
C HIS A 177 -16.32 -2.00 -27.26
N ARG A 178 -17.53 -1.56 -26.91
CA ARG A 178 -18.65 -1.45 -27.88
C ARG A 178 -18.36 -0.49 -29.03
N ALA A 179 -17.56 0.55 -28.78
CA ALA A 179 -17.14 1.51 -29.80
C ALA A 179 -15.96 1.00 -30.67
N GLY A 180 -15.43 -0.21 -30.42
CA GLY A 180 -14.29 -0.76 -31.14
C GLY A 180 -12.97 -0.03 -30.87
N ARG A 181 -12.87 0.70 -29.74
CA ARG A 181 -11.72 1.55 -29.42
C ARG A 181 -10.87 0.94 -28.29
N PRO A 182 -9.53 1.12 -28.32
CA PRO A 182 -8.66 0.65 -27.24
C PRO A 182 -9.10 1.18 -25.86
N ILE A 183 -9.03 0.31 -24.85
CA ILE A 183 -9.43 0.65 -23.48
C ILE A 183 -8.20 1.23 -22.76
N PRO A 184 -8.27 2.45 -22.20
CA PRO A 184 -7.16 2.99 -21.42
C PRO A 184 -6.82 2.11 -20.21
N PRO A 185 -5.53 1.83 -19.94
CA PRO A 185 -5.11 1.04 -18.79
C PRO A 185 -5.51 1.70 -17.47
N LEU A 186 -5.90 0.89 -16.50
CA LEU A 186 -6.15 1.28 -15.12
C LEU A 186 -4.87 1.17 -14.29
N TYR A 187 -4.48 2.23 -13.60
CA TYR A 187 -3.42 2.20 -12.59
C TYR A 187 -4.02 2.32 -11.20
N ILE A 188 -3.78 1.32 -10.35
CA ILE A 188 -4.14 1.38 -8.92
C ILE A 188 -2.93 1.96 -8.21
N ASN A 189 -3.04 3.23 -7.81
CA ASN A 189 -1.99 4.04 -7.22
C ASN A 189 -2.09 4.08 -5.68
N GLY A 190 -0.93 4.20 -5.04
CA GLY A 190 -0.81 4.28 -3.60
C GLY A 190 0.59 3.91 -3.10
N LEU A 191 0.89 4.27 -1.86
CA LEU A 191 2.17 3.97 -1.22
C LEU A 191 2.32 2.49 -0.86
N VAL A 192 3.52 2.12 -0.43
CA VAL A 192 3.84 0.78 0.06
C VAL A 192 2.90 0.40 1.22
N LYS A 193 2.35 -0.82 1.17
CA LYS A 193 1.37 -1.38 2.14
C LYS A 193 0.04 -0.61 2.27
N THR A 194 -0.44 0.02 1.20
CA THR A 194 -1.81 0.59 1.16
C THR A 194 -2.87 -0.36 0.59
N GLY A 195 -2.56 -1.63 0.35
CA GLY A 195 -3.55 -2.62 -0.10
C GLY A 195 -3.78 -2.67 -1.61
N LYS A 196 -2.87 -2.11 -2.42
CA LYS A 196 -2.99 -2.10 -3.89
C LYS A 196 -3.14 -3.49 -4.53
N SER A 197 -2.29 -4.44 -4.15
CA SER A 197 -2.37 -5.82 -4.62
C SER A 197 -3.69 -6.49 -4.20
N TYR A 198 -4.23 -6.13 -3.03
CA TYR A 198 -5.54 -6.62 -2.57
C TYR A 198 -6.68 -6.04 -3.42
N MET A 199 -6.62 -4.73 -3.70
CA MET A 199 -7.55 -4.04 -4.61
C MET A 199 -7.53 -4.67 -6.01
N LEU A 200 -6.34 -4.92 -6.56
CA LEU A 200 -6.16 -5.52 -7.88
C LEU A 200 -6.66 -6.96 -7.92
N ASN A 201 -6.22 -7.81 -6.98
CA ASN A 201 -6.37 -9.26 -7.09
C ASN A 201 -7.67 -9.81 -6.49
N GLN A 202 -8.32 -9.07 -5.58
CA GLN A 202 -9.52 -9.53 -4.88
C GLN A 202 -10.72 -8.61 -5.16
N VAL A 203 -10.58 -7.31 -4.89
CA VAL A 203 -11.69 -6.35 -4.95
C VAL A 203 -12.16 -6.14 -6.39
N LEU A 204 -11.25 -5.82 -7.33
CA LEU A 204 -11.62 -5.58 -8.73
C LEU A 204 -12.34 -6.80 -9.37
N PRO A 205 -11.85 -8.04 -9.26
CA PRO A 205 -12.59 -9.22 -9.71
C PRO A 205 -13.97 -9.34 -9.07
N ALA A 206 -14.10 -9.07 -7.76
CA ALA A 206 -15.38 -9.15 -7.07
C ALA A 206 -16.36 -8.07 -7.54
N VAL A 207 -15.90 -6.84 -7.78
CA VAL A 207 -16.70 -5.74 -8.34
C VAL A 207 -17.15 -6.06 -9.76
N VAL A 208 -16.26 -6.63 -10.59
CA VAL A 208 -16.58 -7.12 -11.93
C VAL A 208 -17.68 -8.19 -11.84
N ASN A 209 -17.51 -9.21 -11.00
CA ASN A 209 -18.50 -10.26 -10.83
C ASN A 209 -19.84 -9.74 -10.30
N SER A 210 -19.87 -8.77 -9.38
CA SER A 210 -21.11 -8.12 -8.95
C SER A 210 -21.84 -7.43 -10.11
N ARG A 211 -21.10 -6.77 -11.00
CA ARG A 211 -21.64 -6.04 -12.15
C ARG A 211 -22.21 -6.97 -13.23
N TYR A 212 -21.51 -8.06 -13.55
CA TYR A 212 -21.91 -8.99 -14.62
C TYR A 212 -22.75 -10.18 -14.13
N GLY A 213 -22.59 -10.60 -12.87
CA GLY A 213 -23.31 -11.72 -12.25
C GLY A 213 -24.75 -11.41 -11.83
N SER A 214 -25.13 -10.12 -11.73
CA SER A 214 -26.52 -9.70 -11.42
C SER A 214 -27.52 -9.93 -12.58
N GLY A 215 -27.09 -10.52 -13.71
CA GLY A 215 -27.96 -10.82 -14.86
C GLY A 215 -28.85 -12.06 -14.68
N GLY A 216 -28.74 -12.78 -13.56
CA GLY A 216 -29.45 -14.04 -13.31
C GLY A 216 -30.92 -13.94 -12.86
N SER A 217 -31.42 -12.76 -12.45
CA SER A 217 -32.85 -12.60 -12.14
C SER A 217 -33.33 -11.16 -12.34
N GLY A 218 -34.16 -10.94 -13.36
CA GLY A 218 -35.18 -9.87 -13.31
C GLY A 218 -34.87 -8.48 -13.87
N ARG A 219 -33.73 -8.21 -14.53
CA ARG A 219 -33.59 -6.98 -15.34
C ARG A 219 -34.02 -7.20 -16.81
N GLN A 220 -35.30 -7.55 -16.99
CA GLN A 220 -36.04 -7.07 -18.15
C GLN A 220 -36.44 -5.62 -17.87
N HIS A 221 -35.55 -4.68 -18.16
CA HIS A 221 -35.98 -3.33 -18.49
C HIS A 221 -35.76 -3.14 -19.98
N GLY A 222 -36.85 -2.73 -20.63
CA GLY A 222 -37.08 -2.93 -22.05
C GLY A 222 -36.09 -2.19 -22.95
N GLY A 223 -35.91 -2.78 -24.14
CA GLY A 223 -35.51 -2.06 -25.34
C GLY A 223 -34.02 -1.80 -25.49
N GLY A 224 -33.31 -2.79 -26.05
CA GLY A 224 -32.18 -2.55 -26.95
C GLY A 224 -30.88 -2.02 -26.34
N THR A 225 -30.04 -2.91 -25.83
CA THR A 225 -28.58 -2.98 -26.11
C THR A 225 -28.02 -4.22 -25.40
N GLY A 226 -27.37 -5.11 -26.15
CA GLY A 226 -26.92 -6.42 -25.67
C GLY A 226 -26.02 -6.34 -24.44
N ALA A 227 -26.43 -7.00 -23.36
CA ALA A 227 -25.55 -7.22 -22.21
C ALA A 227 -24.34 -8.03 -22.68
N LEU A 228 -23.12 -7.56 -22.36
CA LEU A 228 -21.90 -8.26 -22.71
C LEU A 228 -21.86 -9.60 -21.95
N PRO A 229 -21.35 -10.69 -22.57
CA PRO A 229 -21.07 -11.93 -21.87
C PRO A 229 -20.14 -11.72 -20.69
N GLU A 230 -20.18 -12.66 -19.75
CA GLU A 230 -19.35 -12.63 -18.56
C GLU A 230 -17.85 -12.52 -18.91
N PRO A 231 -17.12 -11.56 -18.31
CA PRO A 231 -15.73 -11.29 -18.65
C PRO A 231 -14.77 -12.35 -18.12
N ASN A 232 -13.59 -12.40 -18.72
CA ASN A 232 -12.47 -13.20 -18.23
C ASN A 232 -11.54 -12.35 -17.37
N VAL A 233 -10.95 -12.95 -16.32
CA VAL A 233 -9.97 -12.28 -15.44
C VAL A 233 -8.68 -13.10 -15.41
N LEU A 234 -7.60 -12.52 -15.94
CA LEU A 234 -6.27 -13.11 -15.99
C LEU A 234 -5.36 -12.40 -14.99
N LEU A 235 -5.00 -13.11 -13.92
CA LEU A 235 -4.07 -12.63 -12.89
C LEU A 235 -2.63 -12.96 -13.29
N VAL A 236 -1.74 -11.98 -13.24
CA VAL A 236 -0.32 -12.12 -13.55
C VAL A 236 0.54 -11.29 -12.60
N ASP A 237 1.35 -11.97 -11.79
CA ASP A 237 2.44 -11.36 -11.03
C ASP A 237 3.75 -11.45 -11.82
N VAL A 238 4.41 -10.32 -12.06
CA VAL A 238 5.67 -10.27 -12.84
C VAL A 238 6.95 -10.24 -12.02
N MET A 239 6.91 -10.37 -10.68
CA MET A 239 8.11 -10.38 -9.84
C MET A 239 9.10 -11.49 -10.19
N ASP A 240 8.62 -12.70 -10.43
CA ASP A 240 9.49 -13.85 -10.71
C ASP A 240 10.05 -13.88 -12.15
N CYS A 241 9.72 -12.88 -12.97
CA CYS A 241 10.30 -12.78 -14.31
C CYS A 241 11.79 -12.40 -14.20
N ASN A 242 12.67 -13.22 -14.77
CA ASN A 242 14.12 -13.04 -14.64
C ASN A 242 14.61 -11.72 -15.29
N ARG A 243 14.93 -10.74 -14.44
CA ARG A 243 15.42 -9.40 -14.82
C ARG A 243 16.82 -9.40 -15.42
N GLY A 244 17.67 -10.37 -15.05
CA GLY A 244 19.04 -10.51 -15.56
C GLY A 244 19.13 -11.18 -16.95
N SER A 245 18.00 -11.64 -17.51
CA SER A 245 17.95 -12.26 -18.84
C SER A 245 17.72 -11.27 -19.98
N GLY A 246 17.82 -9.96 -19.70
CA GLY A 246 17.50 -8.88 -20.63
C GLY A 246 16.00 -8.77 -20.95
N GLY A 247 15.64 -7.79 -21.79
CA GLY A 247 14.24 -7.49 -22.10
C GLY A 247 13.49 -8.67 -22.75
N GLY A 248 14.13 -9.38 -23.68
CA GLY A 248 13.51 -10.53 -24.35
C GLY A 248 13.30 -11.74 -23.43
N GLY A 249 14.26 -12.05 -22.56
CA GLY A 249 14.12 -13.11 -21.56
C GLY A 249 13.03 -12.79 -20.53
N PHE A 250 12.98 -11.53 -20.07
CA PHE A 250 11.93 -11.04 -19.19
C PHE A 250 10.53 -11.17 -19.82
N LEU A 251 10.35 -10.67 -21.05
CA LEU A 251 9.08 -10.75 -21.77
C LEU A 251 8.68 -12.20 -22.07
N THR A 252 9.65 -13.09 -22.27
CA THR A 252 9.35 -14.52 -22.44
C THR A 252 8.80 -15.11 -21.15
N GLY A 253 9.36 -14.73 -19.99
CA GLY A 253 8.80 -15.04 -18.67
C GLY A 253 7.37 -14.54 -18.52
N PHE A 254 7.12 -13.29 -18.89
CA PHE A 254 5.79 -12.68 -18.84
C PHE A 254 4.78 -13.40 -19.75
N LEU A 255 5.12 -13.69 -21.01
CA LEU A 255 4.27 -14.45 -21.92
C LEU A 255 3.93 -15.84 -21.37
N ARG A 256 4.88 -16.54 -20.74
CA ARG A 256 4.60 -17.83 -20.09
C ARG A 256 3.58 -17.70 -18.96
N LYS A 257 3.65 -16.65 -18.15
CA LYS A 257 2.69 -16.39 -17.08
C LYS A 257 1.30 -16.04 -17.64
N LEU A 258 1.22 -15.24 -18.71
CA LEU A 258 -0.02 -14.96 -19.44
C LEU A 258 -0.67 -16.24 -19.96
N LYS A 259 0.11 -17.10 -20.63
CA LYS A 259 -0.37 -18.39 -21.15
C LYS A 259 -0.87 -19.31 -20.04
N ARG A 260 -0.19 -19.36 -18.89
CA ARG A 260 -0.63 -20.15 -17.72
C ARG A 260 -1.94 -19.61 -17.15
N SER A 261 -2.06 -18.29 -17.01
CA SER A 261 -3.29 -17.64 -16.54
C SER A 261 -4.47 -17.91 -17.50
N ALA A 262 -4.22 -17.84 -18.82
CA ALA A 262 -5.20 -18.21 -19.85
C ALA A 262 -5.60 -19.69 -19.77
N ALA A 263 -4.65 -20.61 -19.55
CA ALA A 263 -4.94 -22.04 -19.40
C ALA A 263 -5.81 -22.31 -18.17
N ASN A 264 -5.54 -21.65 -17.05
CA ASN A 264 -6.37 -21.74 -15.83
C ASN A 264 -7.80 -21.23 -16.08
N GLN A 265 -7.98 -20.26 -16.97
CA GLN A 265 -9.29 -19.77 -17.41
C GLN A 265 -9.89 -20.56 -18.59
N GLN A 266 -9.25 -21.66 -19.02
CA GLN A 266 -9.66 -22.49 -20.15
C GLN A 266 -9.71 -21.75 -21.51
N LEU A 267 -8.88 -20.71 -21.66
CA LEU A 267 -8.77 -19.92 -22.88
C LEU A 267 -7.72 -20.55 -23.82
N TYR A 268 -8.03 -21.73 -24.36
CA TYR A 268 -7.08 -22.59 -25.09
C TYR A 268 -6.39 -21.90 -26.29
N ALA A 269 -7.12 -21.06 -27.03
CA ALA A 269 -6.56 -20.32 -28.17
C ALA A 269 -5.42 -19.38 -27.73
N ALA A 270 -5.62 -18.63 -26.65
CA ALA A 270 -4.59 -17.75 -26.09
C ALA A 270 -3.48 -18.57 -25.39
N ALA A 271 -3.84 -19.62 -24.64
CA ALA A 271 -2.89 -20.49 -23.95
C ALA A 271 -1.93 -21.24 -24.92
N SER A 272 -2.34 -21.47 -26.17
CA SER A 272 -1.55 -22.12 -27.20
C SER A 272 -0.62 -21.18 -27.99
N THR A 273 -0.58 -19.88 -27.66
CA THR A 273 0.27 -18.90 -28.35
C THR A 273 1.74 -19.37 -28.41
N PRO A 274 2.37 -19.43 -29.59
CA PRO A 274 3.74 -19.90 -29.72
C PRO A 274 4.72 -18.96 -29.01
N ILE A 275 5.76 -19.53 -28.38
CA ILE A 275 6.87 -18.74 -27.87
C ILE A 275 7.89 -18.63 -29.02
N PRO A 276 8.29 -17.42 -29.43
CA PRO A 276 9.19 -17.26 -30.57
C PRO A 276 10.57 -17.88 -30.26
N ARG A 277 11.19 -18.45 -31.30
CA ARG A 277 12.56 -18.99 -31.20
C ARG A 277 13.59 -17.87 -31.07
N ASP A 278 13.38 -16.81 -31.85
CA ASP A 278 14.05 -15.54 -31.63
C ASP A 278 13.54 -14.94 -30.32
N ARG A 279 14.42 -14.87 -29.33
CA ARG A 279 14.10 -14.32 -28.00
C ARG A 279 14.41 -12.82 -27.92
N SER A 280 14.49 -12.12 -29.05
CA SER A 280 14.52 -10.66 -29.09
C SER A 280 13.27 -10.09 -28.40
N ALA A 281 13.41 -8.90 -27.80
CA ALA A 281 12.30 -8.28 -27.08
C ALA A 281 11.13 -7.94 -28.02
N ASP A 282 11.41 -7.49 -29.24
CA ASP A 282 10.40 -7.20 -30.27
C ASP A 282 9.64 -8.46 -30.71
N ALA A 283 10.33 -9.57 -31.01
CA ALA A 283 9.67 -10.82 -31.42
C ALA A 283 8.74 -11.37 -30.31
N VAL A 284 9.15 -11.26 -29.05
CA VAL A 284 8.32 -11.67 -27.92
C VAL A 284 7.17 -10.69 -27.67
N ALA A 285 7.38 -9.38 -27.89
CA ALA A 285 6.30 -8.39 -27.83
C ALA A 285 5.23 -8.66 -28.89
N ASP A 286 5.62 -9.05 -30.11
CA ASP A 286 4.70 -9.48 -31.16
C ASP A 286 3.94 -10.75 -30.77
N ALA A 287 4.60 -11.71 -30.14
CA ALA A 287 3.94 -12.90 -29.60
C ALA A 287 2.96 -12.56 -28.46
N ILE A 288 3.25 -11.56 -27.62
CA ILE A 288 2.29 -11.04 -26.64
C ILE A 288 1.09 -10.41 -27.35
N ASN A 289 1.31 -9.61 -28.41
CA ASN A 289 0.21 -9.05 -29.19
C ASN A 289 -0.65 -10.15 -29.86
N ASP A 290 -0.03 -11.23 -30.37
CA ASP A 290 -0.74 -12.41 -30.87
C ASP A 290 -1.58 -13.08 -29.77
N PHE A 291 -1.01 -13.25 -28.56
CA PHE A 291 -1.74 -13.74 -27.40
C PHE A 291 -3.00 -12.90 -27.11
N LEU A 292 -2.88 -11.57 -27.10
CA LEU A 292 -4.01 -10.67 -26.82
C LEU A 292 -5.10 -10.77 -27.90
N ARG A 293 -4.71 -10.95 -29.18
CA ARG A 293 -5.64 -11.11 -30.29
C ARG A 293 -6.40 -12.44 -30.27
N ARG A 294 -5.81 -13.48 -29.66
CA ARG A 294 -6.42 -14.82 -29.50
C ARG A 294 -7.39 -14.93 -28.33
N LEU A 295 -7.50 -13.89 -27.49
CA LEU A 295 -8.52 -13.84 -26.44
C LEU A 295 -9.92 -13.71 -27.06
N PRO A 296 -10.97 -14.26 -26.42
CA PRO A 296 -12.34 -14.15 -26.94
C PRO A 296 -12.76 -12.69 -27.12
N GLN A 297 -13.26 -12.37 -28.31
CA GLN A 297 -13.61 -10.99 -28.71
C GLN A 297 -15.04 -10.61 -28.32
N ASP A 298 -15.89 -11.59 -28.02
CA ASP A 298 -17.30 -11.44 -27.66
C ASP A 298 -17.49 -10.83 -26.27
N ARG A 299 -16.42 -10.73 -25.46
CA ARG A 299 -16.43 -10.31 -24.06
C ARG A 299 -15.19 -9.52 -23.68
N LEU A 300 -15.24 -8.86 -22.53
CA LEU A 300 -14.07 -8.20 -21.96
C LEU A 300 -13.11 -9.22 -21.31
N ASN A 301 -11.81 -8.98 -21.49
CA ASN A 301 -10.73 -9.75 -20.88
C ASN A 301 -9.90 -8.79 -20.01
N PHE A 302 -9.99 -8.93 -18.69
CA PHE A 302 -9.23 -8.15 -17.73
C PHE A 302 -7.87 -8.80 -17.48
N LEU A 303 -6.80 -8.07 -17.80
CA LEU A 303 -5.42 -8.47 -17.51
C LEU A 303 -4.95 -7.69 -16.28
N LEU A 304 -4.83 -8.40 -15.17
CA LEU A 304 -4.46 -7.86 -13.87
C LEU A 304 -2.96 -8.12 -13.65
N VAL A 305 -2.16 -7.06 -13.73
CA VAL A 305 -0.71 -7.12 -13.65
C VAL A 305 -0.24 -6.51 -12.34
N ASP A 306 0.24 -7.36 -11.44
CA ASP A 306 0.87 -6.93 -10.20
C ASP A 306 2.38 -6.79 -10.38
N GLU A 307 2.99 -5.90 -9.60
CA GLU A 307 4.44 -5.64 -9.56
C GLU A 307 5.04 -5.16 -10.90
N ALA A 308 4.27 -4.36 -11.63
CA ALA A 308 4.57 -3.89 -12.98
C ALA A 308 5.77 -2.93 -13.10
N GLN A 309 6.31 -2.40 -12.00
CA GLN A 309 7.60 -1.73 -12.05
C GLN A 309 8.73 -2.67 -12.50
N SER A 310 8.56 -3.99 -12.36
CA SER A 310 9.57 -5.00 -12.74
C SER A 310 9.96 -4.94 -14.21
N PHE A 311 9.07 -4.45 -15.09
CA PHE A 311 9.40 -4.21 -16.50
C PHE A 311 10.53 -3.18 -16.67
N TYR A 312 10.72 -2.28 -15.70
CA TYR A 312 11.70 -1.21 -15.74
C TYR A 312 12.90 -1.45 -14.82
N LEU A 313 13.04 -2.66 -14.27
CA LEU A 313 14.13 -3.05 -13.37
C LEU A 313 15.05 -4.10 -14.02
N LEU A 314 15.26 -4.00 -15.33
CA LEU A 314 16.11 -4.94 -16.07
C LEU A 314 17.58 -4.77 -15.67
N GLU A 315 18.27 -5.89 -15.47
CA GLU A 315 19.62 -5.90 -14.91
C GLU A 315 20.66 -6.29 -15.95
N ARG A 316 21.79 -5.57 -15.93
CA ARG A 316 23.01 -5.92 -16.65
C ARG A 316 24.07 -6.36 -15.66
N ALA A 317 24.66 -7.53 -15.90
CA ALA A 317 25.81 -7.97 -15.13
C ALA A 317 26.99 -7.01 -15.34
N CYS A 318 27.50 -6.43 -14.26
CA CYS A 318 28.67 -5.56 -14.29
C CYS A 318 29.71 -6.04 -13.25
N PRO A 319 30.48 -7.11 -13.54
CA PRO A 319 31.55 -7.55 -12.65
C PRO A 319 32.62 -6.45 -12.53
N PRO A 320 33.15 -6.13 -11.32
CA PRO A 320 32.93 -6.75 -10.00
C PRO A 320 31.81 -6.11 -9.17
N ARG A 321 31.10 -5.10 -9.68
CA ARG A 321 30.15 -4.24 -8.94
C ARG A 321 28.74 -4.83 -8.75
N GLY A 322 28.49 -6.03 -9.28
CA GLY A 322 27.18 -6.68 -9.23
C GLY A 322 26.24 -6.26 -10.37
N PRO A 323 24.97 -6.69 -10.34
CA PRO A 323 23.97 -6.28 -11.33
C PRO A 323 23.65 -4.79 -11.20
N THR A 324 23.56 -4.11 -12.33
CA THR A 324 23.18 -2.68 -12.42
C THR A 324 21.99 -2.53 -13.36
N LEU A 325 21.24 -1.43 -13.25
CA LEU A 325 20.11 -1.17 -14.14
C LEU A 325 20.59 -1.03 -15.60
N ASP A 326 20.03 -1.84 -16.50
CA ASP A 326 20.30 -1.76 -17.94
C ASP A 326 19.46 -0.64 -18.56
N VAL A 327 20.04 0.57 -18.63
CA VAL A 327 19.37 1.78 -19.12
C VAL A 327 18.83 1.60 -20.55
N ASP A 328 19.60 0.97 -21.43
CA ASP A 328 19.20 0.76 -22.83
C ASP A 328 18.04 -0.22 -22.92
N ALA A 329 18.09 -1.32 -22.16
CA ALA A 329 17.00 -2.28 -22.11
C ALA A 329 15.72 -1.66 -21.52
N VAL A 330 15.83 -0.81 -20.50
CA VAL A 330 14.70 -0.08 -19.91
C VAL A 330 14.09 0.90 -20.90
N LEU A 331 14.91 1.65 -21.65
CA LEU A 331 14.42 2.57 -22.70
C LEU A 331 13.67 1.82 -23.80
N HIS A 332 14.17 0.66 -24.21
CA HIS A 332 13.50 -0.20 -25.17
C HIS A 332 12.18 -0.75 -24.60
N MET A 333 12.17 -1.19 -23.32
CA MET A 333 10.96 -1.68 -22.66
C MET A 333 9.85 -0.63 -22.55
N ARG A 334 10.19 0.64 -22.31
CA ARG A 334 9.21 1.75 -22.33
C ARG A 334 8.45 1.82 -23.65
N ARG A 335 9.15 1.66 -24.78
CA ARG A 335 8.53 1.69 -26.11
C ARG A 335 7.63 0.47 -26.34
N ILE A 336 8.12 -0.71 -25.98
CA ILE A 336 7.36 -1.97 -26.09
C ILE A 336 6.07 -1.89 -25.26
N LEU A 337 6.18 -1.55 -23.97
CA LEU A 337 5.03 -1.47 -23.08
C LEU A 337 4.02 -0.41 -23.52
N LYS A 338 4.49 0.77 -23.94
CA LYS A 338 3.61 1.77 -24.54
C LYS A 338 2.82 1.18 -25.72
N GLY A 339 3.51 0.47 -26.62
CA GLY A 339 2.92 -0.17 -27.78
C GLY A 339 1.85 -1.20 -27.38
N ILE A 340 2.18 -2.10 -26.46
CA ILE A 340 1.26 -3.15 -25.99
C ILE A 340 0.03 -2.53 -25.31
N LEU A 341 0.21 -1.58 -24.39
CA LEU A 341 -0.89 -1.00 -23.63
C LEU A 341 -1.82 -0.14 -24.50
N LEU A 342 -1.27 0.72 -25.36
CA LEU A 342 -2.08 1.67 -26.15
C LEU A 342 -2.67 1.04 -27.43
N ASN A 343 -2.02 0.01 -27.99
CA ASN A 343 -2.52 -0.72 -29.17
C ASN A 343 -3.19 -2.04 -28.82
N SER A 344 -3.52 -2.26 -27.55
CA SER A 344 -4.25 -3.45 -27.12
C SER A 344 -5.60 -3.54 -27.84
N PRO A 345 -6.03 -4.77 -28.19
CA PRO A 345 -7.36 -4.96 -28.75
C PRO A 345 -8.45 -4.40 -27.83
N HIS A 346 -9.53 -3.88 -28.42
CA HIS A 346 -10.61 -3.23 -27.66
C HIS A 346 -11.44 -4.19 -26.77
N TRP A 347 -11.15 -5.48 -26.78
CA TRP A 347 -11.70 -6.50 -25.86
C TRP A 347 -10.75 -6.84 -24.69
N VAL A 348 -9.64 -6.11 -24.56
CA VAL A 348 -8.61 -6.30 -23.54
C VAL A 348 -8.53 -5.05 -22.66
N ALA A 349 -8.73 -5.20 -21.36
CA ALA A 349 -8.62 -4.13 -20.37
C ALA A 349 -7.48 -4.44 -19.41
N TRP A 350 -6.50 -3.54 -19.32
CA TRP A 350 -5.36 -3.68 -18.40
C TRP A 350 -5.65 -3.00 -17.08
N ALA A 351 -5.33 -3.68 -15.97
CA ALA A 351 -5.24 -3.07 -14.65
C ALA A 351 -3.88 -3.40 -14.03
N VAL A 352 -3.21 -2.38 -13.53
CA VAL A 352 -1.78 -2.43 -13.22
C VAL A 352 -1.53 -1.85 -11.83
N THR A 353 -0.71 -2.54 -11.04
CA THR A 353 -0.15 -2.00 -9.80
C THR A 353 1.26 -2.52 -9.55
N GLY A 354 1.86 -2.10 -8.44
CA GLY A 354 3.13 -2.63 -7.97
C GLY A 354 3.60 -2.00 -6.67
N SER A 355 4.58 -2.61 -6.03
CA SER A 355 5.12 -2.11 -4.76
C SER A 355 5.85 -0.76 -4.94
N SER A 356 6.66 -0.60 -5.99
CA SER A 356 7.43 0.61 -6.29
C SER A 356 6.73 1.50 -7.33
N MET A 357 5.61 2.11 -6.91
CA MET A 357 4.81 2.98 -7.79
C MET A 357 5.58 4.22 -8.24
N GLY A 358 6.56 4.71 -7.48
CA GLY A 358 7.41 5.82 -7.91
C GLY A 358 8.17 5.46 -9.19
N THR A 359 8.85 4.32 -9.18
CA THR A 359 9.59 3.78 -10.34
C THR A 359 8.67 3.59 -11.54
N LEU A 360 7.47 3.05 -11.32
CA LEU A 360 6.48 2.88 -12.38
C LEU A 360 6.09 4.23 -13.00
N TRP A 361 5.71 5.21 -12.18
CA TRP A 361 5.31 6.54 -12.67
C TRP A 361 6.46 7.31 -13.32
N ALA A 362 7.69 7.19 -12.81
CA ALA A 362 8.88 7.80 -13.41
C ALA A 362 9.11 7.27 -14.83
N ASN A 363 8.98 5.96 -15.03
CA ASN A 363 9.12 5.36 -16.35
C ASN A 363 7.94 5.65 -17.29
N VAL A 364 6.71 5.70 -16.77
CA VAL A 364 5.51 6.11 -17.53
C VAL A 364 5.65 7.57 -17.99
N ALA A 365 6.11 8.47 -17.12
CA ALA A 365 6.34 9.87 -17.46
C ALA A 365 7.49 10.06 -18.45
N ALA A 366 8.57 9.28 -18.31
CA ALA A 366 9.73 9.31 -19.21
C ALA A 366 9.52 8.52 -20.51
N THR A 367 8.33 7.95 -20.75
CA THR A 367 8.00 7.25 -21.98
C THR A 367 7.81 8.26 -23.13
N PRO A 368 8.44 8.05 -24.31
CA PRO A 368 8.33 8.99 -25.43
C PRO A 368 6.88 9.28 -25.84
N THR A 369 6.55 10.54 -26.10
CA THR A 369 5.17 10.98 -26.36
C THR A 369 4.65 10.62 -27.75
N ASN A 370 5.52 10.44 -28.75
CA ASN A 370 5.21 10.10 -30.15
C ASN A 370 3.79 9.53 -30.36
N GLY A 371 2.86 10.37 -30.82
CA GLY A 371 1.42 10.09 -30.85
C GLY A 371 0.75 10.41 -29.51
N MET A 372 0.43 9.38 -28.74
CA MET A 372 -0.28 9.50 -27.45
C MET A 372 0.69 9.32 -26.27
N ALA A 373 0.66 10.21 -25.28
CA ALA A 373 1.46 10.06 -24.07
C ALA A 373 0.77 9.09 -23.08
N LEU A 374 1.50 8.07 -22.60
CA LEU A 374 0.97 7.08 -21.66
C LEU A 374 0.50 7.73 -20.35
N LEU A 375 1.25 8.74 -19.87
CA LEU A 375 0.89 9.54 -18.71
C LEU A 375 -0.45 10.30 -18.86
N SER A 376 -0.93 10.55 -20.08
CA SER A 376 -2.24 11.17 -20.31
C SER A 376 -3.33 10.19 -20.76
N SER A 377 -2.95 8.94 -21.02
CA SER A 377 -3.82 7.94 -21.67
C SER A 377 -4.08 6.76 -20.74
N HIS A 378 -4.54 7.05 -19.53
CA HIS A 378 -4.82 6.05 -18.51
C HIS A 378 -5.99 6.46 -17.62
N TYR A 379 -6.57 5.49 -16.91
CA TYR A 379 -7.43 5.73 -15.76
C TYR A 379 -6.64 5.44 -14.49
N ARG A 380 -6.93 6.16 -13.41
CA ARG A 380 -6.22 6.00 -12.14
C ARG A 380 -7.21 5.94 -11.00
N ILE A 381 -6.95 5.02 -10.08
CA ILE A 381 -7.62 4.91 -8.79
C ILE A 381 -6.58 5.15 -7.73
N ASN A 382 -6.80 6.13 -6.86
CA ASN A 382 -5.86 6.46 -5.80
C ASN A 382 -6.38 5.90 -4.48
N LEU A 383 -5.62 5.00 -3.88
CA LEU A 383 -5.96 4.53 -2.54
C LEU A 383 -5.75 5.64 -1.51
N SER A 384 -6.63 5.65 -0.51
CA SER A 384 -6.61 6.65 0.54
C SER A 384 -5.31 6.55 1.35
N PRO A 385 -4.69 7.70 1.70
CA PRO A 385 -3.45 7.73 2.46
C PRO A 385 -3.59 7.21 3.89
N THR A 386 -4.75 7.46 4.49
CA THR A 386 -5.11 7.16 5.87
C THR A 386 -6.60 6.86 5.95
N MET A 387 -7.02 6.17 7.00
CA MET A 387 -8.42 5.90 7.32
C MET A 387 -8.82 6.61 8.61
N SER A 388 -10.11 6.89 8.75
CA SER A 388 -10.65 7.44 10.00
C SER A 388 -10.57 6.41 11.13
N GLU A 389 -10.58 6.90 12.37
CA GLU A 389 -10.53 6.04 13.55
C GLU A 389 -11.65 5.00 13.56
N GLY A 390 -12.90 5.40 13.30
CA GLY A 390 -14.04 4.48 13.29
C GLY A 390 -13.91 3.36 12.26
N VAL A 391 -13.41 3.66 11.05
CA VAL A 391 -13.15 2.64 10.02
C VAL A 391 -12.04 1.67 10.46
N LEU A 392 -11.00 2.19 11.12
CA LEU A 392 -9.93 1.34 11.66
C LEU A 392 -10.41 0.44 12.80
N GLN A 393 -11.33 0.92 13.65
CA GLN A 393 -11.95 0.11 14.71
C GLN A 393 -12.76 -1.05 14.11
N VAL A 394 -13.59 -0.79 13.11
CA VAL A 394 -14.33 -1.84 12.39
C VAL A 394 -13.38 -2.86 11.77
N GLY A 395 -12.34 -2.38 11.06
CA GLY A 395 -11.34 -3.26 10.48
C GLY A 395 -10.56 -4.07 11.53
N TRP A 396 -10.29 -3.49 12.70
CA TRP A 396 -9.62 -4.17 13.79
C TRP A 396 -10.46 -5.29 14.40
N GLU A 397 -11.76 -5.05 14.59
CA GLU A 397 -12.70 -6.09 15.03
C GLU A 397 -12.75 -7.27 14.06
N GLN A 398 -12.78 -7.00 12.75
CA GLN A 398 -12.76 -8.04 11.73
C GLN A 398 -11.44 -8.82 11.71
N LEU A 399 -10.30 -8.14 11.85
CA LEU A 399 -9.00 -8.81 11.93
C LEU A 399 -8.89 -9.69 13.17
N LYS A 400 -9.41 -9.26 14.32
CA LYS A 400 -9.47 -10.09 15.54
C LYS A 400 -10.39 -11.30 15.35
N ALA A 401 -11.55 -11.11 14.73
CA ALA A 401 -12.50 -12.20 14.47
C ALA A 401 -11.94 -13.25 13.50
N GLN A 402 -11.07 -12.83 12.59
CA GLN A 402 -10.41 -13.69 11.60
C GLN A 402 -9.11 -14.32 12.11
N ASP A 403 -8.57 -13.83 13.24
CA ASP A 403 -7.34 -14.35 13.77
C ASP A 403 -7.56 -15.73 14.40
N ALA A 404 -7.10 -16.76 13.69
CA ALA A 404 -7.03 -18.12 14.20
C ALA A 404 -5.66 -18.42 14.85
N SER A 405 -4.80 -17.41 15.03
CA SER A 405 -3.45 -17.63 15.54
C SER A 405 -3.44 -18.01 17.03
N ALA A 406 -2.46 -18.83 17.40
CA ALA A 406 -2.28 -19.27 18.79
C ALA A 406 -1.78 -18.16 19.72
N ILE A 407 -1.26 -17.05 19.16
CA ILE A 407 -0.71 -15.92 19.91
C ILE A 407 -1.70 -14.75 19.76
N PRO A 408 -2.36 -14.30 20.84
CA PRO A 408 -3.34 -13.24 20.73
C PRO A 408 -2.71 -11.96 20.17
N LEU A 409 -3.46 -11.28 19.30
CA LEU A 409 -3.07 -9.96 18.79
C LEU A 409 -2.99 -8.93 19.93
N PRO A 410 -1.94 -8.10 20.00
CA PRO A 410 -1.85 -7.04 21.02
C PRO A 410 -2.92 -5.98 20.79
N SER A 411 -3.65 -5.63 21.85
CA SER A 411 -4.74 -4.65 21.78
C SER A 411 -4.27 -3.24 21.41
N ASP A 412 -3.03 -2.90 21.71
CA ASP A 412 -2.41 -1.61 21.38
C ASP A 412 -1.88 -1.54 19.93
N LEU A 413 -1.93 -2.63 19.16
CA LEU A 413 -1.41 -2.66 17.79
C LEU A 413 -2.19 -1.71 16.85
N VAL A 414 -3.51 -1.61 17.02
CA VAL A 414 -4.41 -0.82 16.16
C VAL A 414 -4.02 0.66 16.09
N TRP A 415 -3.73 1.28 17.23
CA TRP A 415 -3.39 2.70 17.29
C TRP A 415 -1.88 2.98 17.18
N ARG A 416 -1.03 1.97 17.44
CA ARG A 416 0.42 2.06 17.19
C ARG A 416 0.75 1.94 15.70
N SER A 417 -0.03 1.15 14.97
CA SER A 417 0.07 1.01 13.52
C SER A 417 -0.16 2.35 12.83
N PRO A 418 0.52 2.64 11.71
CA PRO A 418 0.05 3.69 10.81
C PRO A 418 -1.44 3.51 10.46
N PRO A 419 -2.22 4.59 10.34
CA PRO A 419 -3.69 4.56 10.28
C PRO A 419 -4.21 4.10 8.91
N HIS A 420 -3.93 2.85 8.54
CA HIS A 420 -4.36 2.23 7.29
C HIS A 420 -4.59 0.72 7.48
N ILE A 421 -5.75 0.21 7.10
CA ILE A 421 -6.13 -1.19 7.37
C ILE A 421 -5.16 -2.22 6.74
N ALA A 422 -4.69 -1.98 5.52
CA ALA A 422 -3.73 -2.88 4.87
C ALA A 422 -2.38 -2.96 5.61
N MET A 423 -1.94 -1.87 6.25
CA MET A 423 -0.74 -1.88 7.09
C MET A 423 -1.00 -2.65 8.39
N LEU A 424 -2.17 -2.45 9.00
CA LEU A 424 -2.57 -3.16 10.21
C LEU A 424 -2.69 -4.67 9.95
N ALA A 425 -3.36 -5.09 8.88
CA ALA A 425 -3.47 -6.48 8.46
C ALA A 425 -2.10 -7.12 8.20
N TYR A 426 -1.18 -6.37 7.56
CA TYR A 426 0.20 -6.81 7.39
C TYR A 426 0.90 -7.03 8.74
N LEU A 427 0.74 -6.11 9.70
CA LEU A 427 1.33 -6.24 11.03
C LEU A 427 0.72 -7.40 11.82
N CYS A 428 -0.59 -7.65 11.73
CA CYS A 428 -1.22 -8.84 12.33
C CYS A 428 -0.57 -10.13 11.81
N MET A 429 -0.43 -10.24 10.49
CA MET A 429 0.25 -11.38 9.86
C MET A 429 1.71 -11.50 10.34
N GLN A 430 2.45 -10.39 10.44
CA GLN A 430 3.82 -10.42 10.95
C GLN A 430 3.90 -10.83 12.41
N TRP A 431 2.95 -10.41 13.25
CA TRP A 431 2.87 -10.83 14.65
C TRP A 431 2.74 -12.36 14.76
N SER A 432 1.83 -12.95 13.99
CA SER A 432 1.62 -14.41 13.96
C SER A 432 2.85 -15.19 13.46
N LEU A 433 3.67 -14.59 12.59
CA LEU A 433 4.84 -15.24 11.98
C LEU A 433 6.14 -14.99 12.73
N THR A 434 6.22 -13.96 13.58
CA THR A 434 7.49 -13.44 14.10
C THR A 434 7.56 -13.55 15.62
N PRO A 435 8.09 -14.66 16.18
CA PRO A 435 8.22 -14.83 17.62
C PRO A 435 9.26 -13.89 18.28
N THR A 436 9.99 -13.08 17.49
CA THR A 436 11.06 -12.18 18.00
C THR A 436 10.58 -10.80 18.47
N ALA A 437 9.38 -10.39 18.07
CA ALA A 437 8.81 -9.11 18.52
C ALA A 437 8.11 -9.33 19.87
N SER A 438 8.65 -8.76 20.94
CA SER A 438 8.09 -8.90 22.29
C SER A 438 6.90 -7.97 22.57
N THR A 439 6.73 -6.90 21.78
CA THR A 439 5.66 -5.89 21.93
C THR A 439 5.20 -5.35 20.58
N ALA A 440 3.97 -4.82 20.51
CA ALA A 440 3.43 -4.16 19.31
C ALA A 440 4.31 -2.98 18.87
N ALA A 441 4.80 -2.19 19.82
CA ALA A 441 5.71 -1.07 19.53
C ALA A 441 6.98 -1.53 18.80
N LYS A 442 7.61 -2.61 19.27
CA LYS A 442 8.82 -3.18 18.65
C LYS A 442 8.51 -3.73 17.25
N LEU A 443 7.38 -4.41 17.07
CA LEU A 443 6.95 -4.92 15.77
C LEU A 443 6.76 -3.78 14.74
N VAL A 444 6.02 -2.73 15.12
CA VAL A 444 5.78 -1.57 14.26
C VAL A 444 7.10 -0.90 13.90
N GLN A 445 7.95 -0.66 14.89
CA GLN A 445 9.26 -0.05 14.68
C GLN A 445 10.12 -0.89 13.71
N GLN A 446 10.24 -2.20 13.93
CA GLN A 446 10.99 -3.10 13.07
C GLN A 446 10.43 -3.10 11.64
N THR A 447 9.10 -3.15 11.49
CA THR A 447 8.46 -3.11 10.18
C THR A 447 8.79 -1.80 9.43
N LEU A 448 8.76 -0.66 10.12
CA LEU A 448 9.07 0.61 9.50
C LEU A 448 10.54 0.71 9.11
N THR A 449 11.46 0.35 10.01
CA THR A 449 12.91 0.50 9.78
C THR A 449 13.50 -0.56 8.85
N GLN A 450 12.98 -1.79 8.89
CA GLN A 450 13.53 -2.92 8.13
C GLN A 450 12.77 -3.18 6.83
N LYS A 451 11.56 -2.65 6.67
CA LYS A 451 10.74 -2.88 5.47
C LYS A 451 10.30 -1.59 4.77
N LEU A 452 9.51 -0.74 5.44
CA LEU A 452 8.91 0.40 4.77
C LEU A 452 9.94 1.43 4.28
N ILE A 453 10.82 1.89 5.16
CA ILE A 453 11.83 2.92 4.82
C ILE A 453 12.81 2.38 3.76
N PRO A 454 13.36 1.15 3.87
CA PRO A 454 14.20 0.59 2.81
C PRO A 454 13.49 0.47 1.46
N GLU A 455 12.24 0.02 1.42
CA GLU A 455 11.46 -0.11 0.18
C GLU A 455 11.25 1.26 -0.48
N VAL A 456 10.89 2.30 0.29
CA VAL A 456 10.72 3.66 -0.23
C VAL A 456 12.05 4.29 -0.67
N LEU A 457 13.12 4.08 0.10
CA LEU A 457 14.46 4.57 -0.26
C LEU A 457 14.95 3.94 -1.57
N ALA A 458 14.75 2.62 -1.73
CA ALA A 458 15.10 1.91 -2.96
C ALA A 458 14.28 2.44 -4.15
N ASP A 459 12.98 2.65 -3.98
CA ASP A 459 12.12 3.22 -5.03
C ASP A 459 12.58 4.62 -5.44
N LEU A 460 12.80 5.52 -4.46
CA LEU A 460 13.25 6.89 -4.73
C LEU A 460 14.60 6.94 -5.44
N ARG A 461 15.56 6.05 -5.12
CA ARG A 461 16.85 6.00 -5.82
C ARG A 461 16.67 5.76 -7.31
N ILE A 462 15.83 4.80 -7.68
CA ILE A 462 15.54 4.49 -9.09
C ILE A 462 14.79 5.65 -9.75
N VAL A 463 13.82 6.26 -9.05
CA VAL A 463 13.07 7.42 -9.56
C VAL A 463 14.00 8.58 -9.89
N LEU A 464 14.87 8.98 -8.96
CA LEU A 464 15.79 10.10 -9.17
C LEU A 464 16.79 9.81 -10.30
N GLN A 465 17.23 8.55 -10.43
CA GLN A 465 18.06 8.14 -11.56
C GLN A 465 17.32 8.29 -12.90
N VAL A 466 16.04 7.92 -12.95
CA VAL A 466 15.20 8.00 -14.17
C VAL A 466 14.87 9.44 -14.54
N LEU A 467 14.55 10.28 -13.56
CA LEU A 467 14.12 11.66 -13.81
C LEU A 467 15.31 12.63 -13.99
N GLY A 468 16.52 12.24 -13.60
CA GLY A 468 17.71 13.10 -13.64
C GLY A 468 17.71 14.19 -12.57
N SER A 469 18.79 14.97 -12.47
CA SER A 469 18.97 16.04 -11.46
C SER A 469 18.55 15.66 -10.03
N PRO A 470 19.16 14.63 -9.41
CA PRO A 470 18.69 14.10 -8.11
C PRO A 470 18.61 15.16 -7.01
N ALA A 471 19.62 16.03 -6.91
CA ALA A 471 19.71 17.02 -5.85
C ALA A 471 18.54 18.02 -5.86
N SER A 472 18.19 18.57 -7.02
CA SER A 472 17.08 19.53 -7.12
C SER A 472 15.73 18.88 -6.83
N GLN A 473 15.55 17.62 -7.24
CA GLN A 473 14.32 16.87 -6.98
C GLN A 473 14.16 16.50 -5.50
N VAL A 474 15.24 16.12 -4.82
CA VAL A 474 15.20 15.87 -3.37
C VAL A 474 14.84 17.14 -2.61
N VAL A 475 15.38 18.30 -3.01
CA VAL A 475 14.99 19.59 -2.44
C VAL A 475 13.49 19.87 -2.62
N LEU A 476 12.92 19.58 -3.79
CA LEU A 476 11.47 19.71 -4.01
C LEU A 476 10.67 18.77 -3.11
N LEU A 477 11.08 17.50 -2.98
CA LEU A 477 10.42 16.55 -2.08
C LEU A 477 10.49 17.00 -0.61
N ARG A 478 11.59 17.63 -0.20
CA ARG A 478 11.74 18.25 1.13
C ARG A 478 10.80 19.45 1.31
N GLN A 479 10.69 20.30 0.29
CA GLN A 479 9.78 21.45 0.30
C GLN A 479 8.31 21.03 0.39
N LEU A 480 7.93 19.86 -0.16
CA LEU A 480 6.57 19.32 0.02
C LEU A 480 6.25 19.02 1.49
N VAL A 481 7.24 18.60 2.27
CA VAL A 481 7.06 18.31 3.70
C VAL A 481 7.01 19.60 4.54
N ASP A 482 7.65 20.66 4.06
CA ASP A 482 7.76 21.93 4.75
C ASP A 482 6.38 22.64 4.86
N PRO A 483 5.94 23.01 6.08
CA PRO A 483 4.69 23.73 6.32
C PRO A 483 4.58 25.12 5.74
N ALA A 484 5.70 25.81 5.56
CA ALA A 484 5.75 27.18 5.07
C ALA A 484 6.11 27.23 3.59
N ALA A 485 6.99 26.33 3.12
CA ALA A 485 7.44 26.35 1.73
C ALA A 485 6.38 25.78 0.78
N GLY A 486 6.04 24.51 0.88
CA GLY A 486 5.28 23.81 -0.17
C GLY A 486 5.99 23.87 -1.53
N VAL A 487 5.35 23.31 -2.56
CA VAL A 487 5.90 23.29 -3.93
C VAL A 487 4.87 23.76 -4.94
N GLU A 488 5.27 24.64 -5.85
CA GLU A 488 4.39 24.99 -6.99
C GLU A 488 4.13 23.73 -7.84
N PRO A 489 2.86 23.39 -8.14
CA PRO A 489 2.52 22.17 -8.89
C PRO A 489 3.32 21.99 -10.18
N LEU A 490 3.59 23.09 -10.90
CA LEU A 490 4.33 23.10 -12.17
C LEU A 490 5.82 22.75 -12.03
N LYS A 491 6.41 22.93 -10.84
CA LYS A 491 7.81 22.58 -10.56
C LYS A 491 7.97 21.11 -10.21
N LEU A 492 6.90 20.45 -9.78
CA LEU A 492 6.94 19.05 -9.40
C LEU A 492 7.00 18.16 -10.65
N PRO A 493 8.00 17.27 -10.79
CA PRO A 493 8.03 16.31 -11.89
C PRO A 493 6.70 15.55 -12.02
N PRO A 494 6.18 15.34 -13.25
CA PRO A 494 4.87 14.71 -13.44
C PRO A 494 4.73 13.33 -12.78
N ALA A 495 5.83 12.58 -12.67
CA ALA A 495 5.87 11.30 -11.96
C ALA A 495 5.53 11.42 -10.47
N PHE A 496 6.09 12.43 -9.78
CA PHE A 496 5.75 12.70 -8.38
C PHE A 496 4.35 13.27 -8.24
N GLY A 497 3.92 14.13 -9.16
CA GLY A 497 2.52 14.58 -9.21
C GLY A 497 1.55 13.41 -9.34
N ALA A 498 1.87 12.42 -10.17
CA ALA A 498 1.04 11.23 -10.34
C ALA A 498 1.02 10.34 -9.09
N LEU A 499 2.18 10.12 -8.46
CA LEU A 499 2.33 9.32 -7.26
C LEU A 499 1.62 9.93 -6.05
N LEU A 500 1.77 11.24 -5.85
CA LEU A 500 1.42 11.95 -4.62
C LEU A 500 0.03 12.59 -4.64
N GLU A 501 -0.76 12.41 -5.69
CA GLU A 501 -2.04 13.12 -5.84
C GLU A 501 -3.00 12.91 -4.66
N SER A 502 -3.11 11.70 -4.11
CA SER A 502 -3.93 11.44 -2.91
C SER A 502 -3.20 11.71 -1.59
N TYR A 503 -1.92 12.06 -1.64
CA TYR A 503 -1.06 12.27 -0.46
C TYR A 503 -0.72 13.74 -0.26
N ALA A 504 -0.93 14.58 -1.27
CA ALA A 504 -0.68 16.00 -1.26
C ALA A 504 -1.98 16.79 -1.41
N THR A 505 -2.06 17.95 -0.76
CA THR A 505 -3.15 18.92 -0.99
C THR A 505 -2.60 20.21 -1.55
N GLU A 506 -3.38 20.81 -2.44
CA GLU A 506 -3.10 22.14 -2.97
C GLU A 506 -3.75 23.19 -2.07
N ARG A 507 -2.95 24.18 -1.66
CA ARG A 507 -3.36 25.33 -0.84
C ARG A 507 -2.62 26.55 -1.33
N ASP A 508 -3.32 27.64 -1.57
CA ASP A 508 -2.74 28.91 -2.03
C ASP A 508 -1.81 28.74 -3.27
N GLY A 509 -2.16 27.82 -4.18
CA GLY A 509 -1.39 27.50 -5.38
C GLY A 509 -0.12 26.70 -5.15
N ARG A 510 0.07 26.11 -3.96
CA ARG A 510 1.21 25.25 -3.60
C ARG A 510 0.74 23.89 -3.10
N LEU A 511 1.49 22.85 -3.44
CA LEU A 511 1.31 21.48 -2.98
C LEU A 511 2.06 21.25 -1.68
N TYR A 512 1.40 20.55 -0.77
CA TYR A 512 1.94 20.14 0.53
C TYR A 512 1.66 18.66 0.75
N LEU A 513 2.61 17.94 1.35
CA LEU A 513 2.42 16.55 1.74
C LEU A 513 1.77 16.46 3.12
N ASP A 514 0.52 16.00 3.17
CA ASP A 514 -0.25 15.90 4.42
C ASP A 514 -0.20 14.52 5.07
N ASN A 515 0.34 13.52 4.38
CA ASN A 515 0.51 12.18 4.95
C ASN A 515 1.69 12.17 5.95
N PRO A 516 1.45 12.00 7.27
CA PRO A 516 2.50 12.05 8.28
C PRO A 516 3.54 10.94 8.12
N LEU A 517 3.08 9.72 7.83
CA LEU A 517 3.98 8.58 7.68
C LEU A 517 4.94 8.79 6.52
N PHE A 518 4.43 9.22 5.38
CA PHE A 518 5.25 9.46 4.20
C PHE A 518 6.16 10.67 4.39
N ALA A 519 5.70 11.73 5.06
CA ALA A 519 6.54 12.85 5.45
C ALA A 519 7.72 12.39 6.32
N GLN A 520 7.47 11.54 7.32
CA GLN A 520 8.51 10.96 8.17
C GLN A 520 9.47 10.08 7.38
N VAL A 521 8.96 9.24 6.47
CA VAL A 521 9.79 8.40 5.61
C VAL A 521 10.66 9.26 4.69
N LEU A 522 10.11 10.31 4.07
CA LEU A 522 10.87 11.24 3.24
C LEU A 522 11.96 11.96 4.05
N GLN A 523 11.65 12.46 5.23
CA GLN A 523 12.63 13.07 6.12
C GLN A 523 13.71 12.08 6.58
N ALA A 524 13.34 10.81 6.77
CA ALA A 524 14.26 9.74 7.17
C ALA A 524 15.23 9.32 6.07
N VAL A 525 14.91 9.56 4.80
CA VAL A 525 15.72 9.13 3.65
C VAL A 525 16.41 10.28 2.93
N THR A 526 16.19 11.53 3.35
CA THR A 526 16.73 12.73 2.72
C THR A 526 17.48 13.62 3.71
N THR A 527 18.59 14.23 3.28
CA THR A 527 19.28 15.28 4.03
C THR A 527 18.61 16.64 3.81
N GLU A 528 18.99 17.65 4.61
CA GLU A 528 18.61 19.04 4.35
C GLU A 528 19.36 19.63 3.13
N SER A 529 20.57 19.13 2.85
CA SER A 529 21.40 19.53 1.71
C SER A 529 20.87 19.04 0.35
N GLY A 530 19.82 18.22 0.32
CA GLY A 530 19.24 17.72 -0.92
C GLY A 530 19.79 16.38 -1.41
N GLU A 531 20.27 15.53 -0.50
CA GLU A 531 20.83 14.21 -0.84
C GLU A 531 19.99 13.08 -0.26
N LEU A 532 20.01 11.90 -0.90
CA LEU A 532 19.47 10.68 -0.30
C LEU A 532 20.51 10.06 0.62
N LEU A 533 20.06 9.50 1.75
CA LEU A 533 20.95 8.76 2.64
C LEU A 533 21.39 7.43 2.02
N ASP A 534 22.65 7.04 2.23
CA ASP A 534 23.23 5.77 1.76
C ASP A 534 22.69 4.55 2.52
N SER A 535 22.41 4.71 3.81
CA SER A 535 21.78 3.70 4.64
C SER A 535 20.97 4.36 5.77
N ILE A 536 19.94 3.67 6.24
CA ILE A 536 19.11 4.17 7.34
C ILE A 536 19.85 3.89 8.64
N THR A 537 20.57 4.88 9.16
CA THR A 537 20.91 4.89 10.58
C THR A 537 19.64 5.24 11.34
N THR A 538 19.38 4.52 12.44
CA THR A 538 18.13 4.58 13.22
C THR A 538 17.52 5.98 13.31
N VAL A 539 16.31 6.17 12.78
CA VAL A 539 15.57 7.43 12.92
C VAL A 539 15.06 7.51 14.36
N PRO A 540 15.66 8.31 15.26
CA PRO A 540 15.41 8.17 16.70
C PRO A 540 13.99 8.59 17.10
N SER A 541 13.35 9.49 16.32
CA SER A 541 11.98 9.91 16.57
C SER A 541 10.96 8.81 16.27
N LEU A 542 11.20 7.97 15.25
CA LEU A 542 10.33 6.84 14.91
C LEU A 542 10.37 5.69 15.94
N SER A 543 11.42 5.66 16.78
CA SER A 543 11.63 4.63 17.81
C SER A 543 11.11 4.99 19.20
N SER A 544 10.64 6.23 19.42
CA SER A 544 10.15 6.63 20.74
C SER A 544 8.71 6.15 20.96
N ALA A 545 8.47 5.42 22.07
CA ALA A 545 7.13 5.04 22.49
C ALA A 545 6.25 6.27 22.76
N LEU A 546 6.84 7.30 23.40
CA LEU A 546 6.19 8.59 23.67
C LEU A 546 5.74 9.27 22.38
N TYR A 547 6.57 9.26 21.34
CA TYR A 547 6.24 9.86 20.06
C TYR A 547 4.94 9.28 19.46
N ARG A 548 4.85 7.94 19.39
CA ARG A 548 3.69 7.23 18.84
C ARG A 548 2.42 7.54 19.64
N GLU A 549 2.53 7.53 20.96
CA GLU A 549 1.41 7.80 21.87
C GLU A 549 0.89 9.23 21.70
N LEU A 550 1.78 10.23 21.67
CA LEU A 550 1.38 11.62 21.52
C LEU A 550 0.80 11.92 20.13
N VAL A 551 1.32 11.29 19.07
CA VAL A 551 0.74 11.40 17.73
C VAL A 551 -0.66 10.78 17.67
N ALA A 552 -0.85 9.58 18.24
CA ALA A 552 -2.16 8.93 18.30
C ALA A 552 -3.16 9.72 19.17
N LEU A 553 -2.71 10.20 20.33
CA LEU A 553 -3.51 11.04 21.23
C LEU A 553 -3.98 12.32 20.54
N GLY A 554 -3.07 13.03 19.87
CA GLY A 554 -3.44 14.23 19.13
C GLY A 554 -4.39 13.96 17.96
N GLU A 555 -4.34 12.77 17.34
CA GLU A 555 -5.30 12.37 16.30
C GLU A 555 -6.70 12.11 16.89
N CYS A 556 -6.81 11.34 17.97
CA CYS A 556 -8.08 11.11 18.67
C CYS A 556 -8.68 12.41 19.22
N CYS A 557 -7.84 13.39 19.60
CA CYS A 557 -8.28 14.69 20.04
C CYS A 557 -8.84 15.60 18.91
N LYS A 558 -8.66 15.28 17.61
CA LYS A 558 -9.20 16.11 16.53
C LYS A 558 -10.73 16.07 16.49
N ASP A 559 -11.31 14.90 16.69
CA ASP A 559 -12.76 14.74 16.66
C ASP A 559 -13.38 15.23 17.97
N LYS A 560 -14.33 16.15 17.87
CA LYS A 560 -15.06 16.70 19.03
C LYS A 560 -15.89 15.62 19.72
N ASP A 561 -16.36 14.63 18.95
CA ASP A 561 -17.20 13.56 19.43
C ASP A 561 -16.37 12.41 20.02
N VAL A 562 -15.15 12.15 19.54
CA VAL A 562 -14.25 11.13 20.12
C VAL A 562 -13.59 11.61 21.41
N ALA A 563 -13.32 12.91 21.54
CA ALA A 563 -12.96 13.52 22.83
C ALA A 563 -14.06 13.36 23.91
N SER A 564 -15.25 12.89 23.52
CA SER A 564 -16.36 12.57 24.42
C SER A 564 -16.36 11.12 24.92
N VAL A 565 -15.49 10.25 24.38
CA VAL A 565 -15.28 8.87 24.85
C VAL A 565 -14.78 8.91 26.30
N GLY A 566 -15.44 8.18 27.19
CA GLY A 566 -15.23 8.29 28.63
C GLY A 566 -13.77 8.11 29.07
N ALA A 567 -13.02 7.23 28.41
CA ALA A 567 -11.61 7.00 28.71
C ALA A 567 -10.71 8.20 28.35
N LEU A 568 -10.88 8.79 27.16
CA LEU A 568 -10.11 9.94 26.71
C LEU A 568 -10.47 11.21 27.49
N ARG A 569 -11.76 11.41 27.76
CA ARG A 569 -12.23 12.52 28.62
C ARG A 569 -11.67 12.41 30.03
N SER A 570 -11.73 11.22 30.64
CA SER A 570 -11.15 11.00 31.98
C SER A 570 -9.65 11.27 32.00
N LEU A 571 -8.92 10.84 30.96
CA LEU A 571 -7.49 11.13 30.85
C LEU A 571 -7.22 12.64 30.82
N LEU A 572 -7.94 13.39 29.98
CA LEU A 572 -7.77 14.84 29.87
C LEU A 572 -8.16 15.58 31.16
N GLN A 573 -9.21 15.12 31.85
CA GLN A 573 -9.59 15.64 33.17
C GLN A 573 -8.48 15.42 34.19
N ASP A 574 -7.89 14.22 34.23
CA ASP A 574 -6.82 13.91 35.17
C ASP A 574 -5.54 14.69 34.87
N MET A 575 -5.22 14.88 33.58
CA MET A 575 -4.13 15.75 33.14
C MET A 575 -4.36 17.21 33.53
N ALA A 576 -5.59 17.71 33.38
CA ALA A 576 -5.96 19.05 33.83
C ALA A 576 -5.79 19.20 35.35
N SER A 577 -6.26 18.22 36.12
CA SER A 577 -6.11 18.19 37.58
C SER A 577 -4.64 18.15 38.00
N ALA A 578 -3.78 17.42 37.27
CA ALA A 578 -2.35 17.33 37.58
C ALA A 578 -1.55 18.60 37.25
N LEU A 579 -2.06 19.45 36.34
CA LEU A 579 -1.43 20.72 36.01
C LEU A 579 -1.78 21.82 37.01
N GLU A 580 -2.96 21.75 37.64
CA GLU A 580 -3.46 22.75 38.59
C GLU A 580 -3.49 24.19 38.01
N LEU A 581 -3.63 24.31 36.68
CA LEU A 581 -3.69 25.58 35.97
C LEU A 581 -5.14 26.01 35.71
N THR A 582 -5.41 27.31 35.78
CA THR A 582 -6.61 27.92 35.20
C THR A 582 -6.54 27.91 33.67
N PRO A 583 -7.67 28.05 32.93
CA PRO A 583 -7.66 28.15 31.47
C PRO A 583 -6.72 29.25 30.96
N ASP A 584 -6.73 30.42 31.61
CA ASP A 584 -5.87 31.55 31.23
C ASP A 584 -4.39 31.28 31.46
N GLU A 585 -4.03 30.58 32.55
CA GLU A 585 -2.64 30.19 32.83
C GLU A 585 -2.15 29.13 31.84
N LEU A 586 -2.98 28.15 31.50
CA LEU A 586 -2.66 27.13 30.48
C LEU A 586 -2.32 27.79 29.15
N LEU A 587 -3.16 28.72 28.67
CA LEU A 587 -2.98 29.38 27.38
C LEU A 587 -1.78 30.34 27.32
N LYS A 588 -1.26 30.74 28.48
CA LYS A 588 -0.05 31.57 28.64
C LYS A 588 1.20 30.76 28.93
N ALA A 589 1.08 29.47 29.24
CA ALA A 589 2.23 28.63 29.53
C ALA A 589 3.19 28.57 28.34
N ASP A 590 4.49 28.75 28.58
CA ASP A 590 5.50 28.87 27.53
C ASP A 590 5.49 27.68 26.56
N TRP A 591 5.37 26.46 27.08
CA TRP A 591 5.30 25.24 26.26
C TRP A 591 4.04 25.20 25.39
N PHE A 592 2.90 25.72 25.86
CA PHE A 592 1.68 25.79 25.07
C PHE A 592 1.83 26.84 23.97
N VAL A 593 2.33 28.03 24.31
CA VAL A 593 2.57 29.13 23.37
C VAL A 593 3.53 28.70 22.27
N GLN A 594 4.64 28.04 22.62
CA GLN A 594 5.61 27.50 21.67
C GLN A 594 4.95 26.51 20.70
N VAL A 595 4.11 25.59 21.19
CA VAL A 595 3.38 24.65 20.34
C VAL A 595 2.36 25.38 19.46
N ARG A 596 1.54 26.27 20.04
CA ARG A 596 0.50 27.02 19.33
C ARG A 596 1.08 27.84 18.18
N ASP A 597 2.15 28.58 18.44
CA ASP A 597 2.73 29.54 17.51
C ASP A 597 3.80 28.92 16.60
N HIS A 598 4.03 27.61 16.72
CA HIS A 598 4.93 26.89 15.84
C HIS A 598 4.49 26.95 14.38
N ARG A 599 5.45 27.06 13.45
CA ARG A 599 5.21 27.14 12.00
C ARG A 599 4.36 25.99 11.44
N CYS A 600 4.44 24.79 12.02
CA CYS A 600 3.62 23.64 11.61
C CYS A 600 2.12 23.83 11.88
N ASN A 601 1.76 24.71 12.83
CA ASN A 601 0.38 24.95 13.25
C ASN A 601 -0.30 26.12 12.55
N ASN A 602 0.46 26.95 11.83
CA ASN A 602 -0.06 27.97 10.92
C ASN A 602 -0.99 27.38 9.83
N ARG A 603 -0.98 26.04 9.65
CA ARG A 603 -1.80 25.25 8.73
C ARG A 603 -3.26 25.10 9.19
N GLY A 604 -3.99 26.21 9.42
CA GLY A 604 -5.42 26.25 9.74
C GLY A 604 -5.85 25.64 11.09
N THR A 605 -5.02 24.78 11.68
CA THR A 605 -5.25 24.18 13.01
C THR A 605 -5.18 25.24 14.09
N LYS A 606 -4.19 26.16 14.02
CA LYS A 606 -4.15 27.35 14.87
C LYS A 606 -5.40 28.21 14.69
N THR A 607 -5.83 28.46 13.45
CA THR A 607 -7.05 29.23 13.17
C THR A 607 -8.30 28.55 13.75
N ASN A 608 -8.38 27.22 13.68
CA ASN A 608 -9.49 26.46 14.25
C ASN A 608 -9.48 26.51 15.79
N PHE A 609 -8.30 26.43 16.40
CA PHE A 609 -8.11 26.66 17.82
C PHE A 609 -8.56 28.07 18.22
N GLU A 610 -8.12 29.10 17.50
CA GLU A 610 -8.48 30.51 17.77
C GLU A 610 -9.99 30.79 17.60
N ARG A 611 -10.67 30.03 16.73
CA ARG A 611 -12.14 30.10 16.58
C ARG A 611 -12.88 29.36 17.70
N ASP A 612 -12.26 28.36 18.31
CA ASP A 612 -12.87 27.57 19.37
C ASP A 612 -12.70 28.26 20.73
N LYS A 613 -13.69 29.07 21.11
CA LYS A 613 -13.71 29.78 22.39
C LYS A 613 -13.75 28.85 23.60
N GLY A 614 -14.03 27.54 23.43
CA GLY A 614 -14.11 26.59 24.54
C GLY A 614 -12.81 26.48 25.34
N ALA A 615 -11.65 26.66 24.70
CA ALA A 615 -10.36 26.63 25.39
C ALA A 615 -10.14 27.79 26.37
N GLN A 616 -10.91 28.88 26.23
CA GLN A 616 -10.86 30.03 27.15
C GLN A 616 -11.65 29.78 28.44
N SER A 617 -12.57 28.80 28.42
CA SER A 617 -13.43 28.48 29.55
C SER A 617 -13.13 27.13 30.20
N ASP A 618 -12.41 26.25 29.51
CA ASP A 618 -12.19 24.87 29.95
C ASP A 618 -10.75 24.40 29.64
N VAL A 619 -10.02 24.04 30.71
CA VAL A 619 -8.65 23.50 30.67
C VAL A 619 -8.58 22.22 29.83
N GLN A 620 -9.61 21.36 29.87
CA GLN A 620 -9.63 20.12 29.09
C GLN A 620 -9.70 20.41 27.60
N VAL A 621 -10.52 21.39 27.19
CA VAL A 621 -10.61 21.82 25.79
C VAL A 621 -9.28 22.42 25.35
N GLY A 622 -8.63 23.21 26.22
CA GLY A 622 -7.27 23.69 26.01
C GLY A 622 -6.26 22.55 25.80
N LEU A 623 -6.23 21.56 26.69
CA LEU A 623 -5.33 20.41 26.60
C LEU A 623 -5.59 19.54 25.38
N ARG A 624 -6.84 19.34 25.00
CA ARG A 624 -7.21 18.67 23.75
C ARG A 624 -6.56 19.39 22.56
N TRP A 625 -6.71 20.71 22.49
CA TRP A 625 -6.09 21.51 21.42
C TRP A 625 -4.56 21.47 21.46
N TYR A 626 -3.95 21.48 22.65
CA TYR A 626 -2.51 21.31 22.79
C TYR A 626 -2.02 20.04 22.11
N HIS A 627 -2.66 18.89 22.37
CA HIS A 627 -2.25 17.62 21.77
C HIS A 627 -2.49 17.59 20.25
N VAL A 628 -3.58 18.20 19.76
CA VAL A 628 -3.83 18.35 18.31
C VAL A 628 -2.72 19.17 17.64
N LEU A 629 -2.33 20.28 18.26
CA LEU A 629 -1.27 21.17 17.75
C LEU A 629 0.12 20.52 17.84
N LEU A 630 0.42 19.83 18.95
CA LEU A 630 1.68 19.11 19.15
C LEU A 630 1.83 17.99 18.12
N ARG A 631 0.76 17.25 17.82
CA ARG A 631 0.76 16.19 16.79
C ARG A 631 1.21 16.71 15.44
N ASN A 632 0.86 17.93 15.04
CA ASN A 632 1.30 18.51 13.77
C ASN A 632 2.81 18.74 13.72
N ILE A 633 3.38 19.22 14.83
CA ILE A 633 4.83 19.40 14.98
C ILE A 633 5.51 18.03 14.88
N LEU A 634 5.07 17.06 15.69
CA LEU A 634 5.61 15.71 15.68
C LEU A 634 5.49 15.02 14.30
N SER A 635 4.47 15.36 13.52
CA SER A 635 4.22 14.75 12.20
C SER A 635 5.03 15.37 11.05
N HIS A 636 5.43 16.64 11.17
CA HIS A 636 5.92 17.42 10.02
C HIS A 636 7.21 18.20 10.27
N SER A 637 7.62 18.43 11.53
CA SER A 637 8.91 19.04 11.85
C SER A 637 10.08 18.11 11.53
N PRO A 638 11.30 18.62 11.32
CA PRO A 638 12.50 17.78 11.22
C PRO A 638 12.76 16.97 12.51
N PRO A 639 13.43 15.80 12.44
CA PRO A 639 13.68 14.95 13.61
C PRO A 639 14.37 15.61 14.82
N PRO A 640 15.31 16.56 14.67
CA PRO A 640 15.87 17.30 15.81
C PRO A 640 14.81 18.13 16.54
N GLU A 641 14.03 18.92 15.81
CA GLU A 641 12.96 19.75 16.37
C GLU A 641 11.87 18.87 17.03
N GLN A 642 11.53 17.72 16.43
CA GLN A 642 10.63 16.75 17.07
C GLN A 642 11.17 16.29 18.45
N ARG A 643 12.49 16.07 18.58
CA ARG A 643 13.11 15.67 19.85
C ARG A 643 13.02 16.77 20.89
N ASP A 644 13.25 18.01 20.50
CA ASP A 644 13.18 19.17 21.40
C ASP A 644 11.78 19.30 21.99
N PHE A 645 10.73 19.16 21.19
CA PHE A 645 9.34 19.17 21.68
C PHE A 645 8.98 17.96 22.55
N LEU A 646 9.57 16.78 22.29
CA LEU A 646 9.39 15.62 23.17
C LEU A 646 10.10 15.82 24.52
N GLN A 647 11.26 16.48 24.54
CA GLN A 647 12.00 16.79 25.77
C GLN A 647 11.35 17.94 26.55
N ALA A 648 10.74 18.90 25.86
CA ALA A 648 9.99 20.01 26.44
C ALA A 648 8.56 19.62 26.85
N TYR A 649 8.17 18.34 26.71
CA TYR A 649 6.84 17.87 27.12
C TYR A 649 6.65 18.12 28.63
N PRO A 650 5.50 18.67 29.07
CA PRO A 650 5.35 19.13 30.44
C PRO A 650 5.66 18.03 31.47
N PRO A 651 6.54 18.29 32.46
CA PRO A 651 6.97 17.27 33.40
C PRO A 651 5.82 16.74 34.27
N GLN A 652 4.79 17.55 34.53
CA GLN A 652 3.57 17.13 35.22
C GLN A 652 2.75 16.10 34.42
N LEU A 653 2.88 16.11 33.09
CA LEU A 653 2.18 15.18 32.20
C LEU A 653 3.03 13.94 31.90
N ALA A 654 4.35 13.97 32.12
CA ALA A 654 5.24 12.84 31.89
C ALA A 654 4.85 11.55 32.66
N PRO A 655 4.37 11.60 33.92
CA PRO A 655 3.87 10.43 34.64
C PRO A 655 2.73 9.69 33.95
N PHE A 656 1.91 10.37 33.14
CA PHE A 656 0.83 9.73 32.40
C PHE A 656 1.36 8.82 31.28
N HIS A 657 2.53 9.15 30.73
CA HIS A 657 3.23 8.27 29.79
C HIS A 657 3.94 7.13 30.52
N SER A 658 4.77 7.44 31.53
CA SER A 658 5.57 6.41 32.22
C SER A 658 4.69 5.35 32.91
N ASN A 659 3.49 5.73 33.34
CA ASN A 659 2.52 4.82 33.96
C ASN A 659 1.54 4.21 32.95
N ASN A 660 1.78 4.34 31.64
CA ASN A 660 0.96 3.80 30.55
C ASN A 660 -0.51 4.28 30.54
N ARG A 661 -0.84 5.40 31.20
CA ARG A 661 -2.22 5.90 31.27
C ARG A 661 -2.73 6.36 29.90
N ILE A 662 -1.84 6.98 29.10
CA ILE A 662 -2.16 7.39 27.72
C ILE A 662 -2.45 6.16 26.86
N SER A 663 -1.52 5.19 26.85
CA SER A 663 -1.69 3.90 26.16
C SER A 663 -3.01 3.20 26.53
N GLN A 664 -3.35 3.12 27.82
CA GLN A 664 -4.60 2.50 28.28
C GLN A 664 -5.85 3.24 27.79
N ALA A 665 -5.83 4.57 27.81
CA ALA A 665 -6.94 5.36 27.31
C ALA A 665 -7.12 5.20 25.79
N LEU A 666 -6.03 5.20 25.03
CA LEU A 666 -6.04 4.95 23.58
C LEU A 666 -6.58 3.55 23.27
N THR A 667 -6.05 2.50 23.90
CA THR A 667 -6.54 1.13 23.69
C THR A 667 -8.04 1.02 23.97
N LYS A 668 -8.52 1.56 25.10
CA LYS A 668 -9.96 1.57 25.41
C LYS A 668 -10.79 2.33 24.36
N THR A 669 -10.24 3.40 23.81
CA THR A 669 -10.93 4.19 22.77
C THR A 669 -11.09 3.37 21.51
N TYR A 670 -10.06 2.67 21.06
CA TYR A 670 -10.11 1.81 19.86
C TYR A 670 -10.81 0.46 20.08
N GLU A 671 -11.04 0.05 21.33
CA GLU A 671 -11.83 -1.13 21.69
C GLU A 671 -13.31 -0.81 21.98
N SER A 672 -13.66 0.48 22.07
CA SER A 672 -15.04 0.88 22.31
C SER A 672 -15.88 0.64 21.05
N PRO A 673 -17.10 0.08 21.16
CA PRO A 673 -17.96 -0.14 20.01
C PRO A 673 -18.29 1.19 19.32
N VAL A 674 -18.15 1.25 17.99
CA VAL A 674 -18.59 2.41 17.20
C VAL A 674 -20.11 2.54 17.35
N PRO A 675 -20.66 3.68 17.79
CA PRO A 675 -22.09 3.90 17.72
C PRO A 675 -22.47 3.93 16.23
N ILE A 676 -23.21 2.91 15.79
CA ILE A 676 -23.71 2.77 14.42
C ILE A 676 -24.35 4.11 14.03
N LYS A 677 -23.75 4.81 13.07
CA LYS A 677 -24.32 6.02 12.46
C LYS A 677 -25.55 5.58 11.67
N THR A 678 -26.68 5.43 12.35
CA THR A 678 -27.97 5.37 11.70
C THR A 678 -28.17 6.71 11.00
N GLY A 679 -28.04 6.69 9.68
CA GLY A 679 -28.28 7.84 8.83
C GLY A 679 -29.60 8.52 9.19
N GLY A 680 -29.56 9.85 9.23
CA GLY A 680 -30.65 10.69 9.69
C GLY A 680 -32.00 10.42 9.04
N SER A 681 -33.02 10.55 9.88
CA SER A 681 -34.44 10.74 9.57
C SER A 681 -35.23 9.54 9.03
N ALA A 682 -35.48 8.57 9.91
CA ALA A 682 -36.75 7.83 9.89
C ALA A 682 -37.48 8.08 11.20
N LYS A 683 -38.37 9.10 11.22
CA LYS A 683 -39.38 9.21 12.29
C LYS A 683 -40.18 7.91 12.33
N PRO A 684 -40.42 7.31 13.51
CA PRO A 684 -41.21 6.09 13.60
C PRO A 684 -42.66 6.43 13.25
N LYS A 685 -43.14 5.98 12.08
CA LYS A 685 -44.56 6.04 11.73
C LYS A 685 -45.31 5.03 12.61
N ARG A 686 -45.86 5.56 13.69
CA ARG A 686 -46.93 4.93 14.48
C ARG A 686 -48.13 4.71 13.54
N SER A 687 -48.61 3.48 13.52
CA SER A 687 -49.78 3.01 12.79
C SER A 687 -51.03 3.88 13.04
N LYS A 688 -51.77 4.20 11.96
CA LYS A 688 -53.24 4.31 11.96
C LYS A 688 -53.78 4.31 10.53
N ALA A 689 -54.84 3.53 10.34
CA ALA A 689 -55.47 3.21 9.07
C ALA A 689 -56.46 4.28 8.57
N ARG A 690 -56.70 4.23 7.25
CA ARG A 690 -57.89 4.61 6.45
C ARG A 690 -58.48 6.03 6.55
N GLY A 691 -58.55 6.68 5.39
CA GLY A 691 -59.49 7.78 5.07
C GLY A 691 -58.95 8.78 4.05
N ALA A 692 -59.34 8.64 2.79
CA ALA A 692 -59.37 9.73 1.80
C ALA A 692 -60.84 10.19 1.64
N PRO A 693 -61.21 11.30 0.95
CA PRO A 693 -60.39 12.19 0.10
C PRO A 693 -60.69 13.72 0.23
N ALA A 694 -59.95 14.52 -0.56
CA ALA A 694 -60.38 15.70 -1.35
C ALA A 694 -59.70 17.07 -1.09
N ALA A 695 -59.37 17.69 -2.24
CA ALA A 695 -59.27 19.11 -2.57
C ALA A 695 -57.93 19.90 -2.43
N ALA A 696 -57.39 20.22 -3.63
CA ALA A 696 -56.92 21.53 -4.11
C ALA A 696 -55.54 22.14 -3.70
N THR A 697 -54.73 22.37 -4.74
CA THR A 697 -53.46 23.11 -4.97
C THR A 697 -53.59 24.65 -4.79
N PRO A 698 -52.56 25.54 -5.02
CA PRO A 698 -51.09 25.38 -5.18
C PRO A 698 -50.19 26.46 -4.48
N GLY A 699 -48.86 26.29 -4.55
CA GLY A 699 -47.82 27.34 -4.33
C GLY A 699 -46.97 27.09 -3.08
N ALA A 700 -45.64 27.15 -3.04
CA ALA A 700 -44.67 27.81 -3.89
C ALA A 700 -43.35 27.00 -3.94
N GLN A 701 -42.67 27.07 -5.09
CA GLN A 701 -41.32 26.56 -5.27
C GLN A 701 -40.33 27.35 -4.40
N VAL A 702 -39.58 26.66 -3.54
CA VAL A 702 -38.30 27.14 -3.02
C VAL A 702 -37.25 26.11 -3.40
N ARG A 703 -36.39 26.49 -4.35
CA ARG A 703 -35.17 25.75 -4.72
C ARG A 703 -34.15 25.87 -3.59
N PRO A 704 -33.50 24.79 -3.15
CA PRO A 704 -32.14 24.86 -2.63
C PRO A 704 -31.16 24.55 -3.76
N HIS A 705 -30.43 25.58 -4.20
CA HIS A 705 -29.22 25.43 -4.99
C HIS A 705 -28.11 24.87 -4.09
N VAL A 706 -27.75 23.60 -4.27
CA VAL A 706 -26.43 23.07 -3.90
C VAL A 706 -25.96 22.23 -5.09
N ALA A 707 -25.12 22.83 -5.93
CA ALA A 707 -24.44 22.13 -7.01
C ALA A 707 -23.29 21.30 -6.43
N PRO A 708 -23.13 20.02 -6.80
CA PRO A 708 -21.95 19.25 -6.46
C PRO A 708 -20.73 19.78 -7.25
N ALA A 709 -19.62 19.93 -6.55
CA ALA A 709 -18.33 20.29 -7.13
C ALA A 709 -17.96 19.29 -8.22
N ARG A 710 -17.81 19.78 -9.46
CA ARG A 710 -17.34 18.98 -10.59
C ARG A 710 -15.85 18.67 -10.42
N PRO A 711 -15.37 17.47 -10.79
CA PRO A 711 -13.95 17.23 -10.97
C PRO A 711 -13.39 18.12 -12.08
N LEU A 712 -12.27 18.79 -11.79
CA LEU A 712 -11.58 19.69 -12.70
C LEU A 712 -11.05 18.95 -13.91
N ALA A 713 -11.54 19.31 -15.09
CA ALA A 713 -10.89 19.00 -16.36
C ALA A 713 -9.63 19.88 -16.48
N LEU A 714 -8.45 19.28 -16.31
CA LEU A 714 -7.17 19.91 -16.64
C LEU A 714 -7.09 20.12 -18.17
N GLN A 715 -7.48 21.32 -18.63
CA GLN A 715 -7.32 21.77 -20.01
C GLN A 715 -5.84 22.04 -20.32
N TRP A 716 -5.08 21.01 -20.65
CA TRP A 716 -3.76 21.14 -21.29
C TRP A 716 -3.90 21.17 -22.82
N ALA A 717 -4.58 22.18 -23.37
CA ALA A 717 -4.52 22.51 -24.80
C ALA A 717 -5.06 23.91 -25.07
N LYS A 718 -4.17 24.90 -25.11
CA LYS A 718 -4.18 26.10 -26.00
C LYS A 718 -3.42 27.24 -25.33
N ARG A 719 -2.11 27.29 -25.56
CA ARG A 719 -1.32 28.53 -25.70
C ARG A 719 0.11 28.17 -26.11
N LEU A 720 0.26 27.71 -27.35
CA LEU A 720 1.48 27.95 -28.12
C LEU A 720 1.09 28.93 -29.23
N GLY A 721 1.72 30.10 -29.17
CA GLY A 721 1.48 31.21 -30.06
C GLY A 721 1.83 30.85 -31.50
N ARG A 722 1.02 31.42 -32.39
CA ARG A 722 1.19 31.51 -33.84
C ARG A 722 2.66 31.74 -34.24
N ALA A 723 3.20 30.88 -35.09
CA ALA A 723 4.19 31.24 -36.09
C ALA A 723 3.84 30.54 -37.41
N ALA A 724 3.80 31.37 -38.45
CA ALA A 724 3.47 31.15 -39.86
C ALA A 724 3.36 29.71 -40.41
N VAL A 725 2.19 29.44 -40.98
CA VAL A 725 1.91 28.42 -41.99
C VAL A 725 2.63 28.79 -43.28
N VAL A 726 3.46 27.88 -43.80
CA VAL A 726 3.80 27.79 -45.24
C VAL A 726 3.37 26.40 -45.69
N PRO A 727 2.41 26.24 -46.61
CA PRO A 727 1.96 24.94 -47.06
C PRO A 727 2.94 24.42 -48.14
N LEU A 728 3.64 23.32 -47.85
CA LEU A 728 4.40 22.62 -48.88
C LEU A 728 3.41 21.83 -49.75
N ARG A 729 3.32 22.26 -51.02
CA ARG A 729 2.55 21.61 -52.07
C ARG A 729 3.09 20.20 -52.33
N TYR A 730 2.13 19.27 -52.46
CA TYR A 730 2.26 18.03 -53.20
C TYR A 730 2.89 18.29 -54.58
N MET A 731 3.96 17.57 -54.90
CA MET A 731 4.41 17.28 -56.26
C MET A 731 4.67 15.77 -56.29
N GLY A 732 3.80 15.03 -56.98
CA GLY A 732 4.14 13.72 -57.49
C GLY A 732 4.97 13.88 -58.78
N GLY A 733 5.75 12.85 -59.11
CA GLY A 733 6.41 12.76 -60.41
C GLY A 733 7.61 11.82 -60.44
N MET A 734 7.34 10.63 -60.98
CA MET A 734 8.24 9.55 -61.44
C MET A 734 8.89 8.64 -60.40
#